data_AF-A0A7C2M3C4-F1
#
_entry.id   AF-A0A7C2M3C4-F1
#
_cell.length_a   1.000
_cell.length_b   1.000
_cell.length_c   1.000
_cell.angle_alpha   90.00
_cell.angle_beta   90.00
_cell.angle_gamma   90.00
#
_symmetry.space_group_name_H-M   'P 1'
#
loop_
_entity.id
_entity.type
_entity.pdbx_description
1 polymer ?
#
loop_
_entity_poly.entity_id
_entity_poly.type
_entity_poly.pdbx_seq_one_letter_code
_entity_poly.pdbx_strand_id
1 'polypeptide(L)'
;MTDLNFTRWNKILGWLVFLISLTTYWLTVEPTASFWDAGEYISTASKLEVGHPPGAPLYQMMGAFFSIFASEASQVAYMVNLMSVFASAFTILFMFWSIVLLLLKVAGPVEEISPAKKMAVLGSAFVGSLAFSFTDSFWFNAGEAEVYAMAAFLMAILFYLGLLWERDMFAPRGNRWVILISFIVGLSFGVHFMGLLTIPAIGFLYYFKNFSKITVKNFIIANLVVVAVLLFIFKMLLPYSLSLFSATEVFFVNSLGFPFHSGTIFTALVVIAAFYFGIKYTRKKHFYQLNTLLLCILFIFIGFSSWLMLPIRANANTVINENNPANARELLAYYNREQYPETHLFYGPQFTEMYSGLDEETPYVDDKPKYEMDREAGKYVIVNDYKNAKQNTDDDHKAILPRMWSTEHAANYMDFTGPLEFTVKPEYQGEEQLLNAVNNFQQKYNRGEIDNQQYDAFLKQFREYLDVEKPSFASNINYLFEYQIGYMYWRYFMWNFVGRQDDIQGKYTDQNGNWLSGIEFIDEARLGSQDQLPTDVKNNKARNTYYFLPLLLGLLGLVFQFSKDKKNFWVLLVFFLFTGIALKIYLNERPFEPRERDYALVGSFYVFAIWIGFGVYALFEIVKDFLLPKIAVPVVVVASLLAAPVLLASENWDDHDRSGRYTALAMAKMYLDSLDEDAIL
;
A
#
# COMPACT_ATOMS: atom_id res chain seq x y z
N MET A 1 31.40 -31.17 20.40
CA MET A 1 30.59 -30.33 19.48
C MET A 1 30.89 -28.90 19.84
N THR A 2 31.58 -28.19 18.95
CA THR A 2 31.85 -26.76 19.09
C THR A 2 30.53 -26.01 19.26
N ASP A 3 30.43 -25.18 20.29
CA ASP A 3 29.23 -24.38 20.55
C ASP A 3 28.94 -23.48 19.33
N LEU A 4 27.69 -23.51 18.84
CA LEU A 4 27.29 -22.75 17.66
C LEU A 4 27.40 -21.26 17.97
N ASN A 5 28.28 -20.54 17.26
CA ASN A 5 28.33 -19.09 17.38
C ASN A 5 27.09 -18.47 16.70
N PHE A 6 26.02 -18.32 17.49
CA PHE A 6 24.73 -17.83 17.02
C PHE A 6 24.83 -16.45 16.37
N THR A 7 25.56 -15.52 16.98
CA THR A 7 25.73 -14.16 16.44
C THR A 7 26.38 -14.16 15.06
N ARG A 8 27.39 -15.00 14.86
CA ARG A 8 28.05 -15.16 13.55
C ARG A 8 27.09 -15.73 12.52
N TRP A 9 26.40 -16.83 12.84
CA TRP A 9 25.47 -17.47 11.90
C TRP A 9 24.23 -16.64 11.61
N ASN A 10 23.70 -15.89 12.58
CA ASN A 10 22.61 -14.93 12.37
C ASN A 10 23.00 -13.85 11.33
N LYS A 11 24.24 -13.36 11.37
CA LYS A 11 24.72 -12.40 10.35
C LYS A 11 24.92 -13.06 9.00
N ILE A 12 25.56 -14.23 8.96
CA ILE A 12 25.83 -14.96 7.71
C ILE A 12 24.53 -15.32 7.00
N LEU A 13 23.57 -15.91 7.72
CA LEU A 13 22.30 -16.34 7.13
C LEU A 13 21.42 -15.17 6.70
N GLY A 14 21.45 -14.04 7.43
CA GLY A 14 20.79 -12.81 6.98
C GLY A 14 21.33 -12.34 5.64
N TRP A 15 22.66 -12.22 5.51
CA TRP A 15 23.27 -11.86 4.22
C TRP A 15 23.12 -12.94 3.15
N LEU A 16 22.99 -14.21 3.53
CA LEU A 16 22.72 -15.29 2.58
C LEU A 16 21.32 -15.17 1.98
N VAL A 17 20.28 -14.94 2.79
CA VAL A 17 18.92 -14.72 2.23
C VAL A 17 18.88 -13.47 1.36
N PHE A 18 19.60 -12.41 1.75
CA PHE A 18 19.79 -11.23 0.89
C PHE A 18 20.40 -11.60 -0.46
N LEU A 19 21.49 -12.37 -0.48
CA LEU A 19 22.17 -12.75 -1.71
C LEU A 19 21.32 -13.66 -2.60
N ILE A 20 20.56 -14.60 -2.00
CA ILE A 20 19.63 -15.46 -2.74
C ILE A 20 18.57 -14.59 -3.42
N SER A 21 17.86 -13.76 -2.66
CA SER A 21 16.82 -12.88 -3.19
C SER A 21 17.36 -11.89 -4.22
N LEU A 22 18.52 -11.26 -3.95
CA LEU A 22 19.17 -10.35 -4.90
C LEU A 22 19.46 -11.05 -6.22
N THR A 23 20.03 -12.26 -6.18
CA THR A 23 20.38 -13.02 -7.38
C THR A 23 19.11 -13.39 -8.15
N THR A 24 18.08 -13.90 -7.47
CA THR A 24 16.79 -14.22 -8.09
C THR A 24 16.20 -13.01 -8.82
N TYR A 25 16.04 -11.88 -8.11
CA TYR A 25 15.40 -10.71 -8.68
C TYR A 25 16.23 -10.08 -9.79
N TRP A 26 17.56 -10.08 -9.65
CA TRP A 26 18.43 -9.60 -10.73
C TRP A 26 18.30 -10.46 -11.98
N LEU A 27 18.28 -11.79 -11.85
CA LEU A 27 18.13 -12.69 -13.00
C LEU A 27 16.77 -12.56 -13.71
N THR A 28 15.75 -12.09 -12.99
CA THR A 28 14.36 -12.02 -13.49
C THR A 28 13.86 -10.60 -13.75
N VAL A 29 14.69 -9.58 -13.52
CA VAL A 29 14.31 -8.17 -13.69
C VAL A 29 14.04 -7.83 -15.16
N GLU A 30 13.09 -6.93 -15.39
CA GLU A 30 12.77 -6.45 -16.73
C GLU A 30 13.95 -5.63 -17.32
N PRO A 31 14.39 -5.90 -18.57
CA PRO A 31 15.54 -5.22 -19.16
C PRO A 31 15.24 -3.79 -19.60
N THR A 32 13.97 -3.43 -19.76
CA THR A 32 13.51 -2.12 -20.25
C THR A 32 12.45 -1.52 -19.33
N ALA A 33 11.84 -0.41 -19.73
CA ALA A 33 10.64 0.08 -19.05
C ALA A 33 9.51 -0.94 -19.20
N SER A 34 8.78 -1.18 -18.12
CA SER A 34 7.51 -1.92 -18.15
C SER A 34 6.37 -0.96 -18.49
N PHE A 35 5.18 -1.51 -18.76
CA PHE A 35 3.97 -0.70 -18.89
C PHE A 35 3.59 -0.05 -17.54
N TRP A 36 2.64 0.90 -17.56
CA TRP A 36 2.17 1.64 -16.38
C TRP A 36 3.14 2.73 -15.90
N ASP A 37 3.16 2.96 -14.57
CA ASP A 37 3.85 4.10 -13.95
C ASP A 37 5.38 3.93 -14.01
N ALA A 38 5.89 2.71 -14.16
CA ALA A 38 7.32 2.42 -14.29
C ALA A 38 8.01 3.27 -15.37
N GLY A 39 7.37 3.47 -16.53
CA GLY A 39 7.93 4.31 -17.61
C GLY A 39 8.13 5.76 -17.18
N GLU A 40 7.16 6.31 -16.44
CA GLU A 40 7.20 7.66 -15.88
C GLU A 40 8.22 7.77 -14.74
N TYR A 41 8.27 6.77 -13.86
CA TYR A 41 9.26 6.71 -12.78
C TYR A 41 10.69 6.65 -13.32
N ILE A 42 10.94 5.85 -14.35
CA ILE A 42 12.25 5.76 -15.01
C ILE A 42 12.61 7.09 -15.67
N SER A 43 11.69 7.68 -16.45
CA SER A 43 11.95 8.91 -17.18
C SER A 43 12.23 10.06 -16.22
N THR A 44 11.38 10.24 -15.20
CA THR A 44 11.55 11.30 -14.21
C THR A 44 12.73 11.08 -13.28
N ALA A 45 13.05 9.83 -12.88
CA ALA A 45 14.23 9.58 -12.06
C ALA A 45 15.54 9.90 -12.80
N SER A 46 15.66 9.52 -14.07
CA SER A 46 16.90 9.67 -14.85
C SER A 46 17.45 11.10 -14.90
N LYS A 47 16.56 12.10 -14.87
CA LYS A 47 16.88 13.53 -14.96
C LYS A 47 16.38 14.33 -13.74
N LEU A 48 15.92 13.66 -12.68
CA LEU A 48 15.29 14.29 -11.51
C LEU A 48 14.17 15.25 -11.92
N GLU A 49 13.19 14.77 -12.67
CA GLU A 49 12.03 15.54 -13.13
C GLU A 49 10.84 15.37 -12.17
N VAL A 50 9.76 16.10 -12.39
CA VAL A 50 8.59 16.10 -11.49
C VAL A 50 7.46 15.28 -12.12
N GLY A 51 7.25 14.07 -11.60
CA GLY A 51 6.16 13.18 -12.01
C GLY A 51 4.82 13.53 -11.37
N HIS A 52 3.84 12.65 -11.51
CA HIS A 52 2.46 12.87 -11.09
C HIS A 52 2.32 13.03 -9.56
N PRO A 53 1.35 13.84 -9.07
CA PRO A 53 1.20 14.08 -7.64
C PRO A 53 0.61 12.88 -6.88
N PRO A 54 1.05 12.61 -5.63
CA PRO A 54 1.87 13.47 -4.78
C PRO A 54 3.37 13.25 -4.98
N GLY A 55 3.79 12.57 -6.05
CA GLY A 55 5.18 12.30 -6.37
C GLY A 55 5.87 11.33 -5.42
N ALA A 56 7.09 10.93 -5.80
CA ALA A 56 7.94 10.07 -4.99
C ALA A 56 9.40 10.58 -5.03
N PRO A 57 9.70 11.76 -4.47
CA PRO A 57 10.97 12.44 -4.70
C PRO A 57 12.20 11.70 -4.17
N LEU A 58 12.10 11.01 -3.03
CA LEU A 58 13.19 10.16 -2.54
C LEU A 58 13.40 8.95 -3.46
N TYR A 59 12.31 8.34 -3.93
CA TYR A 59 12.38 7.25 -4.89
C TYR A 59 13.06 7.71 -6.19
N GLN A 60 12.68 8.87 -6.74
CA GLN A 60 13.30 9.45 -7.93
C GLN A 60 14.79 9.78 -7.70
N MET A 61 15.16 10.30 -6.52
CA MET A 61 16.57 10.53 -6.16
C MET A 61 17.38 9.23 -6.11
N MET A 62 16.78 8.15 -5.59
CA MET A 62 17.42 6.83 -5.60
C MET A 62 17.51 6.27 -7.02
N GLY A 63 16.46 6.40 -7.84
CA GLY A 63 16.50 6.02 -9.25
C GLY A 63 17.59 6.77 -10.03
N ALA A 64 17.76 8.07 -9.77
CA ALA A 64 18.85 8.87 -10.32
C ALA A 64 20.23 8.36 -9.88
N PHE A 65 20.37 7.89 -8.63
CA PHE A 65 21.61 7.26 -8.18
C PHE A 65 21.90 5.97 -8.96
N PHE A 66 20.90 5.13 -9.18
CA PHE A 66 21.06 3.91 -9.96
C PHE A 66 21.35 4.20 -11.44
N SER A 67 20.71 5.20 -12.04
CA SER A 67 20.91 5.55 -13.46
C SER A 67 22.34 6.00 -13.78
N ILE A 68 23.10 6.54 -12.80
CA ILE A 68 24.53 6.90 -12.96
C ILE A 68 25.38 5.70 -13.37
N PHE A 69 24.97 4.47 -13.02
CA PHE A 69 25.71 3.25 -13.38
C PHE A 69 25.41 2.76 -14.80
N ALA A 70 24.49 3.39 -15.54
CA ALA A 70 24.23 3.07 -16.93
C ALA A 70 25.41 3.52 -17.81
N SER A 71 25.97 2.60 -18.60
CA SER A 71 27.09 2.94 -19.50
C SER A 71 26.63 3.62 -20.80
N GLU A 72 25.35 3.48 -21.13
CA GLU A 72 24.68 4.06 -22.30
C GLU A 72 23.18 4.30 -22.01
N ALA A 73 22.52 5.14 -22.80
CA ALA A 73 21.14 5.56 -22.56
C ALA A 73 20.13 4.40 -22.55
N SER A 74 20.35 3.37 -23.37
CA SER A 74 19.55 2.14 -23.41
C SER A 74 19.54 1.36 -22.09
N GLN A 75 20.53 1.54 -21.23
CA GLN A 75 20.66 0.83 -19.96
C GLN A 75 20.03 1.57 -18.77
N VAL A 76 19.54 2.79 -18.96
CA VAL A 76 18.97 3.60 -17.86
C VAL A 76 17.78 2.88 -17.22
N ALA A 77 16.85 2.36 -18.03
CA ALA A 77 15.68 1.63 -17.53
C ALA A 77 16.08 0.41 -16.70
N TYR A 78 17.01 -0.41 -17.21
CA TYR A 78 17.54 -1.57 -16.50
C TYR A 78 18.16 -1.19 -15.15
N MET A 79 19.00 -0.16 -15.11
CA MET A 79 19.64 0.28 -13.87
C MET A 79 18.63 0.79 -12.86
N VAL A 80 17.61 1.54 -13.30
CA VAL A 80 16.54 2.01 -12.41
C VAL A 80 15.70 0.82 -11.91
N ASN A 81 15.39 -0.18 -12.74
CA ASN A 81 14.73 -1.41 -12.29
C ASN A 81 15.55 -2.16 -11.22
N LEU A 82 16.89 -2.12 -11.29
CA LEU A 82 17.74 -2.70 -10.24
C LEU A 82 17.55 -2.03 -8.86
N MET A 83 17.02 -0.81 -8.78
CA MET A 83 16.65 -0.22 -7.50
C MET A 83 15.62 -1.07 -6.76
N SER A 84 14.58 -1.55 -7.46
CA SER A 84 13.57 -2.44 -6.90
C SER A 84 14.16 -3.78 -6.49
N VAL A 85 15.04 -4.34 -7.32
CA VAL A 85 15.79 -5.58 -7.02
C VAL A 85 16.54 -5.48 -5.69
N PHE A 86 17.31 -4.40 -5.49
CA PHE A 86 18.08 -4.20 -4.25
C PHE A 86 17.17 -3.91 -3.06
N ALA A 87 16.13 -3.07 -3.22
CA ALA A 87 15.17 -2.78 -2.16
C ALA A 87 14.44 -4.05 -1.68
N SER A 88 13.98 -4.89 -2.60
CA SER A 88 13.33 -6.16 -2.28
C SER A 88 14.29 -7.13 -1.58
N ALA A 89 15.55 -7.23 -2.02
CA ALA A 89 16.55 -8.05 -1.31
C ALA A 89 16.80 -7.57 0.13
N PHE A 90 16.87 -6.25 0.36
CA PHE A 90 16.97 -5.69 1.71
C PHE A 90 15.72 -5.95 2.55
N THR A 91 14.53 -5.95 1.96
CA THR A 91 13.29 -6.35 2.64
C THR A 91 13.43 -7.74 3.26
N ILE A 92 13.93 -8.72 2.50
CA ILE A 92 14.14 -10.10 2.96
C ILE A 92 15.20 -10.17 4.08
N LEU A 93 16.28 -9.37 3.99
CA LEU A 93 17.29 -9.28 5.04
C LEU A 93 16.70 -8.82 6.38
N PHE A 94 15.94 -7.73 6.37
CA PHE A 94 15.33 -7.17 7.59
C PHE A 94 14.18 -8.05 8.11
N MET A 95 13.49 -8.76 7.23
CA MET A 95 12.52 -9.78 7.60
C MET A 95 13.19 -10.92 8.37
N PHE A 96 14.28 -11.47 7.85
CA PHE A 96 15.02 -12.55 8.51
C PHE A 96 15.43 -12.15 9.93
N TRP A 97 16.03 -10.97 10.12
CA TRP A 97 16.41 -10.51 11.45
C TRP A 97 15.21 -10.21 12.35
N SER A 98 14.08 -9.77 11.80
CA SER A 98 12.83 -9.58 12.54
C SER A 98 12.29 -10.93 13.05
N ILE A 99 12.26 -11.96 12.21
CA ILE A 99 11.83 -13.32 12.60
C ILE A 99 12.76 -13.87 13.68
N VAL A 100 14.08 -13.71 13.55
CA VAL A 100 15.04 -14.15 14.58
C VAL A 100 14.76 -13.49 15.92
N LEU A 101 14.58 -12.16 15.95
CA LEU A 101 14.28 -11.43 17.19
C LEU A 101 12.96 -11.88 17.83
N LEU A 102 11.94 -12.13 17.02
CA LEU A 102 10.63 -12.58 17.48
C LEU A 102 10.66 -14.03 17.99
N LEU A 103 11.32 -14.95 17.28
CA LEU A 103 11.44 -16.35 17.70
C LEU A 103 12.23 -16.50 19.00
N LEU A 104 13.26 -15.66 19.23
CA LEU A 104 14.00 -15.66 20.51
C LEU A 104 13.13 -15.29 21.72
N LYS A 105 12.04 -14.52 21.54
CA LYS A 105 11.09 -14.24 22.62
C LYS A 105 10.33 -15.47 23.08
N VAL A 106 10.17 -16.46 22.20
CA VAL A 106 9.50 -17.73 22.50
C VAL A 106 10.52 -18.80 22.89
N ALA A 107 11.66 -18.87 22.19
CA ALA A 107 12.67 -19.90 22.41
C ALA A 107 13.43 -19.71 23.73
N GLY A 108 13.68 -18.46 24.14
CA GLY A 108 14.49 -18.06 25.29
C GLY A 108 15.76 -17.28 24.88
N PRO A 109 16.48 -16.67 25.84
CA PRO A 109 17.75 -15.99 25.61
C PRO A 109 18.77 -16.90 24.92
N VAL A 110 19.59 -16.35 24.01
CA VAL A 110 20.54 -17.12 23.20
C VAL A 110 21.52 -17.91 24.07
N GLU A 111 21.91 -17.34 25.20
CA GLU A 111 22.85 -17.92 26.17
C GLU A 111 22.26 -19.13 26.92
N GLU A 112 20.94 -19.21 27.02
CA GLU A 112 20.22 -20.21 27.82
C GLU A 112 19.68 -21.38 26.97
N ILE A 113 19.54 -21.18 25.65
CA ILE A 113 18.94 -22.18 24.75
C ILE A 113 19.96 -23.17 24.18
N SER A 114 19.51 -24.40 23.96
CA SER A 114 20.35 -25.48 23.40
C SER A 114 20.80 -25.18 21.95
N PRO A 115 21.93 -25.77 21.48
CA PRO A 115 22.37 -25.63 20.10
C PRO A 115 21.30 -26.01 19.05
N ALA A 116 20.47 -27.01 19.34
CA ALA A 116 19.36 -27.39 18.46
C ALA A 116 18.32 -26.27 18.35
N LYS A 117 17.92 -25.65 19.47
CA LYS A 117 17.02 -24.48 19.45
C LYS A 117 17.62 -23.29 18.72
N LYS A 118 18.91 -23.01 18.94
CA LYS A 118 19.65 -21.96 18.19
C LYS A 118 19.56 -22.20 16.68
N MET A 119 19.80 -23.43 16.23
CA MET A 119 19.67 -23.80 14.82
C MET A 119 18.22 -23.74 14.32
N ALA A 120 17.26 -24.16 15.13
CA ALA A 120 15.84 -24.10 14.78
C ALA A 120 15.36 -22.66 14.57
N VAL A 121 15.76 -21.71 15.43
CA VAL A 121 15.46 -20.28 15.27
C VAL A 121 16.01 -19.76 13.94
N LEU A 122 17.29 -20.05 13.65
CA LEU A 122 17.95 -19.60 12.41
C LEU A 122 17.32 -20.22 11.16
N GLY A 123 17.07 -21.54 11.17
CA GLY A 123 16.46 -22.25 10.05
C GLY A 123 15.01 -21.82 9.79
N SER A 124 14.26 -21.54 10.86
CA SER A 124 12.88 -21.04 10.77
C SER A 124 12.83 -19.63 10.17
N ALA A 125 13.73 -18.74 10.58
CA ALA A 125 13.85 -17.42 9.98
C ALA A 125 14.29 -17.49 8.52
N PHE A 126 15.20 -18.41 8.18
CA PHE A 126 15.66 -18.66 6.82
C PHE A 126 14.50 -19.11 5.91
N VAL A 127 13.71 -20.09 6.34
CA VAL A 127 12.53 -20.56 5.58
C VAL A 127 11.47 -19.46 5.45
N GLY A 128 11.09 -18.80 6.55
CA GLY A 128 10.01 -17.79 6.50
C GLY A 128 10.36 -16.59 5.61
N SER A 129 11.61 -16.12 5.67
CA SER A 129 12.06 -14.99 4.82
C SER A 129 12.20 -15.39 3.35
N LEU A 130 12.72 -16.57 3.03
CA LEU A 130 12.76 -17.03 1.64
C LEU A 130 11.38 -17.39 1.09
N ALA A 131 10.43 -17.85 1.92
CA ALA A 131 9.06 -18.09 1.47
C ALA A 131 8.45 -16.79 0.93
N PHE A 132 8.60 -15.69 1.67
CA PHE A 132 8.17 -14.37 1.19
C PHE A 132 8.91 -13.90 -0.06
N SER A 133 10.19 -14.25 -0.19
CA SER A 133 10.98 -13.90 -1.39
C SER A 133 10.36 -14.39 -2.70
N PHE A 134 9.58 -15.47 -2.65
CA PHE A 134 9.03 -16.13 -3.84
C PHE A 134 7.50 -16.07 -3.90
N THR A 135 6.84 -15.27 -3.06
CA THR A 135 5.38 -15.04 -3.20
C THR A 135 5.10 -14.16 -4.40
N ASP A 136 4.09 -14.53 -5.19
CA ASP A 136 3.64 -13.89 -6.44
C ASP A 136 3.70 -12.34 -6.40
N SER A 137 2.84 -11.70 -5.59
CA SER A 137 2.76 -10.24 -5.57
C SER A 137 4.07 -9.56 -5.13
N PHE A 138 4.86 -10.17 -4.24
CA PHE A 138 6.13 -9.56 -3.81
C PHE A 138 7.21 -9.65 -4.88
N TRP A 139 7.34 -10.81 -5.54
CA TRP A 139 8.32 -10.99 -6.61
C TRP A 139 7.97 -10.12 -7.83
N PHE A 140 6.69 -9.99 -8.16
CA PHE A 140 6.25 -9.10 -9.24
C PHE A 140 6.76 -7.67 -9.05
N ASN A 141 6.64 -7.12 -7.82
CA ASN A 141 7.16 -5.78 -7.48
C ASN A 141 8.68 -5.68 -7.50
N ALA A 142 9.41 -6.79 -7.31
CA ALA A 142 10.87 -6.79 -7.33
C ALA A 142 11.45 -6.68 -8.75
N GLY A 143 10.65 -6.98 -9.79
CA GLY A 143 11.08 -7.09 -11.17
C GLY A 143 10.97 -5.81 -12.02
N GLU A 144 10.41 -4.71 -11.49
CA GLU A 144 10.20 -3.46 -12.22
C GLU A 144 10.36 -2.21 -11.35
N ALA A 145 10.58 -1.06 -11.98
CA ALA A 145 10.73 0.24 -11.33
C ALA A 145 9.41 0.81 -10.80
N GLU A 146 8.91 0.23 -9.70
CA GLU A 146 7.76 0.70 -8.95
C GLU A 146 8.08 1.07 -7.50
N VAL A 147 7.31 2.00 -6.92
CA VAL A 147 7.53 2.51 -5.56
C VAL A 147 7.37 1.45 -4.46
N TYR A 148 6.63 0.37 -4.74
CA TYR A 148 6.24 -0.64 -3.76
C TYR A 148 7.41 -1.47 -3.23
N ALA A 149 8.44 -1.75 -4.04
CA ALA A 149 9.63 -2.45 -3.59
C ALA A 149 10.39 -1.65 -2.53
N MET A 150 10.59 -0.36 -2.77
CA MET A 150 11.22 0.54 -1.80
C MET A 150 10.32 0.78 -0.59
N ALA A 151 9.00 0.81 -0.77
CA ALA A 151 8.04 0.92 0.33
C ALA A 151 8.08 -0.30 1.26
N ALA A 152 8.15 -1.51 0.70
CA ALA A 152 8.29 -2.76 1.46
C ALA A 152 9.63 -2.78 2.24
N PHE A 153 10.71 -2.28 1.64
CA PHE A 153 11.99 -2.13 2.33
C PHE A 153 11.88 -1.19 3.54
N LEU A 154 11.32 0.00 3.36
CA LEU A 154 11.13 0.96 4.44
C LEU A 154 10.23 0.39 5.56
N MET A 155 9.18 -0.33 5.20
CA MET A 155 8.31 -1.02 6.15
C MET A 155 9.09 -2.09 6.95
N ALA A 156 9.87 -2.95 6.28
CA ALA A 156 10.64 -4.01 6.93
C ALA A 156 11.71 -3.47 7.88
N ILE A 157 12.46 -2.43 7.46
CA ILE A 157 13.44 -1.79 8.34
C ILE A 157 12.77 -1.06 9.51
N LEU A 158 11.62 -0.39 9.31
CA LEU A 158 10.87 0.25 10.39
C LEU A 158 10.43 -0.77 11.44
N PHE A 159 9.90 -1.92 11.02
CA PHE A 159 9.49 -2.98 11.94
C PHE A 159 10.68 -3.56 12.69
N TYR A 160 11.78 -3.86 11.97
CA TYR A 160 13.03 -4.33 12.57
C TYR A 160 13.58 -3.36 13.62
N LEU A 161 13.62 -2.07 13.30
CA LEU A 161 14.05 -1.02 14.22
C LEU A 161 13.10 -0.89 15.42
N GLY A 162 11.79 -1.12 15.23
CA GLY A 162 10.81 -1.22 16.31
C GLY A 162 11.15 -2.33 17.31
N LEU A 163 11.53 -3.51 16.82
CA LEU A 163 11.98 -4.63 17.65
C LEU A 163 13.30 -4.31 18.37
N LEU A 164 14.23 -3.62 17.72
CA LEU A 164 15.47 -3.15 18.36
C LEU A 164 15.19 -2.08 19.42
N TRP A 165 14.24 -1.19 19.18
CA TRP A 165 13.81 -0.19 20.15
C TRP A 165 13.21 -0.85 21.38
N GLU A 166 12.30 -1.81 21.21
CA GLU A 166 11.69 -2.54 22.31
C GLU A 166 12.73 -3.34 23.13
N ARG A 167 13.72 -3.94 22.47
CA ARG A 167 14.83 -4.62 23.14
C ARG A 167 15.64 -3.66 24.01
N ASP A 168 16.01 -2.51 23.45
CA ASP A 168 16.94 -1.56 24.07
C ASP A 168 16.23 -0.41 24.82
N MET A 169 14.89 -0.44 24.96
CA MET A 169 14.06 0.72 25.37
C MET A 169 14.52 1.36 26.68
N PHE A 170 14.91 0.52 27.65
CA PHE A 170 15.36 0.94 28.97
C PHE A 170 16.89 0.96 29.12
N ALA A 171 17.63 0.65 28.05
CA ALA A 171 19.08 0.75 28.03
C ALA A 171 19.53 2.21 27.80
N PRO A 172 20.74 2.59 28.24
CA PRO A 172 21.31 3.90 27.92
C PRO A 172 21.26 4.18 26.41
N ARG A 173 20.71 5.34 26.03
CA ARG A 173 20.49 5.75 24.63
C ARG A 173 19.49 4.87 23.84
N GLY A 174 18.62 4.11 24.50
CA GLY A 174 17.56 3.32 23.84
C GLY A 174 16.68 4.11 22.88
N ASN A 175 16.37 5.38 23.21
CA ASN A 175 15.57 6.28 22.36
C ASN A 175 16.24 6.66 21.02
N ARG A 176 17.50 6.31 20.78
CA ARG A 176 18.11 6.48 19.44
C ARG A 176 17.32 5.77 18.35
N TRP A 177 16.69 4.64 18.69
CA TRP A 177 15.92 3.85 17.75
C TRP A 177 14.63 4.56 17.34
N VAL A 178 13.88 5.15 18.29
CA VAL A 178 12.67 5.91 17.94
C VAL A 178 12.99 7.17 17.14
N ILE A 179 14.13 7.82 17.38
CA ILE A 179 14.58 8.95 16.57
C ILE A 179 14.91 8.51 15.13
N LEU A 180 15.58 7.37 14.96
CA LEU A 180 15.85 6.80 13.63
C LEU A 180 14.57 6.33 12.92
N ILE A 181 13.64 5.73 13.66
CA ILE A 181 12.30 5.39 13.14
C ILE A 181 11.60 6.65 12.63
N SER A 182 11.61 7.73 13.41
CA SER A 182 11.04 9.01 13.00
C SER A 182 11.67 9.58 11.72
N PHE A 183 12.98 9.45 11.55
CA PHE A 183 13.65 9.83 10.30
C PHE A 183 13.16 9.03 9.11
N ILE A 184 13.09 7.71 9.25
CA ILE A 184 12.66 6.81 8.18
C ILE A 184 11.16 7.00 7.86
N VAL A 185 10.33 7.29 8.87
CA VAL A 185 8.94 7.72 8.68
C VAL A 185 8.88 9.02 7.88
N GLY A 186 9.79 9.97 8.08
CA GLY A 186 9.89 11.16 7.23
C GLY A 186 10.28 10.83 5.79
N LEU A 187 11.26 9.92 5.61
CA LEU A 187 11.71 9.46 4.29
C LEU A 187 10.62 8.71 3.52
N SER A 188 9.73 7.96 4.20
CA SER A 188 8.69 7.18 3.53
C SER A 188 7.69 8.05 2.77
N PHE A 189 7.44 9.29 3.20
CA PHE A 189 6.64 10.24 2.43
C PHE A 189 7.28 10.59 1.08
N GLY A 190 8.60 10.47 0.92
CA GLY A 190 9.28 10.64 -0.36
C GLY A 190 9.26 9.39 -1.25
N VAL A 191 8.61 8.31 -0.83
CA VAL A 191 8.52 7.04 -1.57
C VAL A 191 7.06 6.61 -1.70
N HIS A 192 6.45 6.18 -0.59
CA HIS A 192 5.07 5.71 -0.53
C HIS A 192 4.62 5.61 0.94
N PHE A 193 3.33 5.85 1.20
CA PHE A 193 2.79 5.89 2.58
C PHE A 193 2.66 4.54 3.28
N MET A 194 2.91 3.42 2.58
CA MET A 194 2.86 2.07 3.15
C MET A 194 3.76 1.89 4.37
N GLY A 195 4.92 2.56 4.43
CA GLY A 195 5.79 2.54 5.61
C GLY A 195 5.15 3.13 6.88
N LEU A 196 4.11 3.95 6.75
CA LEU A 196 3.39 4.50 7.92
C LEU A 196 2.51 3.43 8.59
N LEU A 197 2.10 2.40 7.85
CA LEU A 197 1.26 1.31 8.35
C LEU A 197 1.99 0.41 9.36
N THR A 198 3.30 0.58 9.52
CA THR A 198 4.11 -0.08 10.57
C THR A 198 3.97 0.60 11.94
N ILE A 199 3.56 1.88 11.98
CA ILE A 199 3.45 2.67 13.22
C ILE A 199 2.56 1.97 14.26
N PRO A 200 1.39 1.39 13.89
CA PRO A 200 0.59 0.68 14.85
C PRO A 200 1.28 -0.49 15.54
N ALA A 201 2.00 -1.32 14.78
CA ALA A 201 2.76 -2.43 15.33
C ALA A 201 3.84 -1.92 16.32
N ILE A 202 4.59 -0.89 15.95
CA ILE A 202 5.63 -0.27 16.81
C ILE A 202 5.02 0.34 18.08
N GLY A 203 3.85 0.97 17.97
CA GLY A 203 3.10 1.48 19.12
C GLY A 203 2.69 0.37 20.09
N PHE A 204 2.30 -0.80 19.58
CA PHE A 204 2.01 -1.96 20.43
C PHE A 204 3.27 -2.58 21.05
N LEU A 205 4.41 -2.57 20.36
CA LEU A 205 5.70 -2.94 20.97
C LEU A 205 6.00 -2.05 22.18
N TYR A 206 5.82 -0.73 22.06
CA TYR A 206 5.96 0.20 23.17
C TYR A 206 4.95 -0.08 24.29
N TYR A 207 3.68 -0.26 23.96
CA TYR A 207 2.62 -0.54 24.93
C TYR A 207 2.92 -1.81 25.75
N PHE A 208 3.19 -2.94 25.10
CA PHE A 208 3.44 -4.19 25.80
C PHE A 208 4.73 -4.21 26.61
N LYS A 209 5.71 -3.37 26.23
CA LYS A 209 6.97 -3.19 26.97
C LYS A 209 6.80 -2.34 28.23
N ASN A 210 5.91 -1.34 28.21
CA ASN A 210 5.72 -0.40 29.33
C ASN A 210 4.62 -0.82 30.30
N PHE A 211 3.65 -1.63 29.86
CA PHE A 211 2.53 -2.06 30.69
C PHE A 211 2.68 -3.52 31.11
N SER A 212 2.94 -3.73 32.40
CA SER A 212 3.08 -5.08 32.99
C SER A 212 1.75 -5.83 33.08
N LYS A 213 0.66 -5.12 33.44
CA LYS A 213 -0.71 -5.63 33.50
C LYS A 213 -1.56 -5.04 32.37
N ILE A 214 -2.14 -5.92 31.56
CA ILE A 214 -3.03 -5.55 30.46
C ILE A 214 -4.48 -5.63 30.96
N THR A 215 -5.22 -4.53 30.81
CA THR A 215 -6.64 -4.38 31.16
C THR A 215 -7.41 -3.99 29.90
N VAL A 216 -8.73 -4.19 29.87
CA VAL A 216 -9.55 -3.74 28.72
C VAL A 216 -9.42 -2.23 28.51
N LYS A 217 -9.42 -1.44 29.59
CA LYS A 217 -9.33 0.02 29.53
C LYS A 217 -8.01 0.52 28.92
N ASN A 218 -6.86 0.09 29.45
CA ASN A 218 -5.56 0.56 28.91
C ASN A 218 -5.29 0.01 27.50
N PHE A 219 -5.84 -1.15 27.16
CA PHE A 219 -5.75 -1.70 25.81
C PHE A 219 -6.57 -0.91 24.79
N ILE A 220 -7.81 -0.51 25.12
CA ILE A 220 -8.62 0.37 24.26
C ILE A 220 -7.92 1.71 24.07
N ILE A 221 -7.40 2.30 25.15
CA ILE A 221 -6.64 3.55 25.08
C ILE A 221 -5.41 3.40 24.18
N ALA A 222 -4.67 2.29 24.29
CA ALA A 222 -3.50 2.04 23.44
C ALA A 222 -3.88 2.00 21.96
N ASN A 223 -4.98 1.33 21.58
CA ASN A 223 -5.48 1.33 20.19
C ASN A 223 -5.79 2.76 19.71
N LEU A 224 -6.54 3.53 20.50
CA LEU A 224 -6.92 4.90 20.14
C LEU A 224 -5.68 5.81 19.99
N VAL A 225 -4.73 5.73 20.91
CA VAL A 225 -3.49 6.52 20.87
C VAL A 225 -2.66 6.16 19.65
N VAL A 226 -2.53 4.88 19.34
CA VAL A 226 -1.77 4.41 18.18
C VAL A 226 -2.38 4.89 16.87
N VAL A 227 -3.70 4.78 16.71
CA VAL A 227 -4.42 5.31 15.54
C VAL A 227 -4.30 6.84 15.49
N ALA A 228 -4.40 7.52 16.62
CA ALA A 228 -4.23 8.97 16.69
C ALA A 228 -2.82 9.41 16.28
N VAL A 229 -1.76 8.68 16.66
CA VAL A 229 -0.39 8.97 16.23
C VAL A 229 -0.24 8.79 14.71
N LEU A 230 -0.78 7.69 14.16
CA LEU A 230 -0.78 7.47 12.71
C LEU A 230 -1.51 8.61 11.98
N LEU A 231 -2.74 8.95 12.40
CA LEU A 231 -3.54 10.02 11.80
C LEU A 231 -2.90 11.40 11.99
N PHE A 232 -2.26 11.66 13.13
CA PHE A 232 -1.53 12.89 13.37
C PHE A 232 -0.38 13.02 12.36
N ILE A 233 0.45 11.99 12.20
CA ILE A 233 1.58 12.04 11.25
C ILE A 233 1.08 12.15 9.81
N PHE A 234 0.12 11.32 9.43
CA PHE A 234 -0.37 11.21 8.06
C PHE A 234 -1.23 12.40 7.61
N LYS A 235 -2.22 12.80 8.41
CA LYS A 235 -3.25 13.79 8.03
C LYS A 235 -2.99 15.18 8.59
N MET A 236 -2.20 15.32 9.66
CA MET A 236 -2.01 16.61 10.32
C MET A 236 -0.60 17.18 10.14
N LEU A 237 0.43 16.46 10.56
CA LEU A 237 1.77 17.00 10.75
C LEU A 237 2.33 17.65 9.47
N LEU A 238 2.40 16.90 8.37
CA LEU A 238 2.97 17.40 7.11
C LEU A 238 2.00 18.29 6.32
N PRO A 239 0.72 17.92 6.13
CA PRO A 239 -0.24 18.78 5.42
C PRO A 239 -0.37 20.17 6.06
N TYR A 240 -0.50 20.25 7.39
CA TYR A 240 -0.60 21.56 8.07
C TYR A 240 0.72 22.33 8.08
N SER A 241 1.86 21.64 8.07
CA SER A 241 3.14 22.32 7.91
C SER A 241 3.22 22.99 6.54
N LEU A 242 2.92 22.27 5.46
CA LEU A 242 2.85 22.85 4.11
C LEU A 242 1.79 23.97 4.01
N SER A 243 0.66 23.81 4.70
CA SER A 243 -0.39 24.83 4.77
C SER A 243 0.08 26.09 5.48
N LEU A 244 0.88 25.97 6.56
CA LEU A 244 1.49 27.11 7.24
C LEU A 244 2.46 27.86 6.32
N PHE A 245 3.31 27.14 5.57
CA PHE A 245 4.19 27.75 4.57
C PHE A 245 3.38 28.48 3.49
N SER A 246 2.37 27.82 2.92
CA SER A 246 1.51 28.41 1.89
C SER A 246 0.74 29.64 2.39
N ALA A 247 0.12 29.58 3.56
CA ALA A 247 -0.70 30.68 4.08
C ALA A 247 0.16 31.89 4.44
N THR A 248 1.33 31.66 5.04
CA THR A 248 2.27 32.73 5.38
C THR A 248 2.87 33.37 4.13
N GLU A 249 3.17 32.58 3.10
CA GLU A 249 3.62 33.06 1.80
C GLU A 249 2.60 34.02 1.17
N VAL A 250 1.34 33.60 1.05
CA VAL A 250 0.27 34.45 0.50
C VAL A 250 0.06 35.71 1.34
N PHE A 251 0.08 35.61 2.68
CA PHE A 251 -0.07 36.77 3.56
C PHE A 251 1.07 37.80 3.39
N PHE A 252 2.32 37.34 3.37
CA PHE A 252 3.48 38.24 3.25
C PHE A 252 3.49 38.96 1.90
N VAL A 253 3.19 38.25 0.82
CA VAL A 253 3.19 38.85 -0.52
C VAL A 253 1.95 39.73 -0.73
N ASN A 254 0.75 39.18 -0.54
CA ASN A 254 -0.48 39.89 -0.91
C ASN A 254 -0.89 40.97 0.09
N SER A 255 -0.62 40.79 1.39
CA SER A 255 -1.05 41.72 2.44
C SER A 255 0.05 42.68 2.89
N LEU A 256 1.31 42.25 2.92
CA LEU A 256 2.45 43.09 3.34
C LEU A 256 3.24 43.67 2.16
N GLY A 257 3.01 43.22 0.93
CA GLY A 257 3.69 43.71 -0.27
C GLY A 257 5.16 43.30 -0.36
N PHE A 258 5.56 42.22 0.32
CA PHE A 258 6.93 41.71 0.24
C PHE A 258 7.16 40.88 -1.03
N PRO A 259 8.43 40.73 -1.47
CA PRO A 259 8.76 39.87 -2.60
C PRO A 259 8.32 38.41 -2.39
N PHE A 260 8.14 37.68 -3.49
CA PHE A 260 7.89 36.24 -3.47
C PHE A 260 8.92 35.48 -2.63
N HIS A 261 8.47 34.38 -2.02
CA HIS A 261 9.20 33.49 -1.11
C HIS A 261 9.56 34.10 0.26
N SER A 262 9.21 35.36 0.52
CA SER A 262 9.49 36.01 1.81
C SER A 262 8.78 35.33 2.98
N GLY A 263 7.50 34.96 2.83
CA GLY A 263 6.74 34.25 3.86
C GLY A 263 7.23 32.81 4.06
N THR A 264 7.68 32.17 2.98
CA THR A 264 8.33 30.84 3.02
C THR A 264 9.63 30.89 3.84
N ILE A 265 10.53 31.84 3.55
CA ILE A 265 11.80 32.02 4.28
C ILE A 265 11.54 32.35 5.75
N PHE A 266 10.61 33.26 6.03
CA PHE A 266 10.22 33.61 7.39
C PHE A 266 9.74 32.39 8.18
N THR A 267 8.82 31.61 7.60
CA THR A 267 8.31 30.37 8.22
C THR A 267 9.43 29.39 8.52
N ALA A 268 10.36 29.17 7.58
CA ALA A 268 11.51 28.29 7.78
C ALA A 268 12.38 28.73 8.97
N LEU A 269 12.71 30.02 9.06
CA LEU A 269 13.50 30.58 10.16
C LEU A 269 12.80 30.43 11.51
N VAL A 270 11.48 30.65 11.57
CA VAL A 270 10.69 30.47 12.78
C VAL A 270 10.69 29.00 13.22
N VAL A 271 10.50 28.07 12.30
CA VAL A 271 10.53 26.62 12.59
C VAL A 271 11.91 26.20 13.10
N ILE A 272 13.00 26.64 12.45
CA ILE A 272 14.37 26.37 12.89
C ILE A 272 14.62 26.92 14.30
N ALA A 273 14.22 28.18 14.55
CA ALA A 273 14.35 28.80 15.86
C ALA A 273 13.54 28.05 16.92
N ALA A 274 12.31 27.63 16.62
CA ALA A 274 11.46 26.88 17.53
C ALA A 274 12.09 25.54 17.95
N PHE A 275 12.65 24.78 17.00
CA PHE A 275 13.38 23.55 17.32
C PHE A 275 14.65 23.82 18.12
N TYR A 276 15.46 24.78 17.70
CA TYR A 276 16.72 25.11 18.38
C TYR A 276 16.48 25.52 19.84
N PHE A 277 15.58 26.48 20.09
CA PHE A 277 15.27 26.94 21.43
C PHE A 277 14.51 25.89 22.24
N GLY A 278 13.59 25.13 21.62
CA GLY A 278 12.86 24.05 22.28
C GLY A 278 13.76 22.91 22.76
N ILE A 279 14.69 22.45 21.91
CA ILE A 279 15.67 21.41 22.27
C ILE A 279 16.63 21.93 23.35
N LYS A 280 17.13 23.16 23.22
CA LYS A 280 18.00 23.80 24.22
C LYS A 280 17.31 23.93 25.58
N TYR A 281 16.05 24.38 25.59
CA TYR A 281 15.25 24.55 26.79
C TYR A 281 14.97 23.22 27.50
N THR A 282 14.47 22.23 26.75
CA THR A 282 14.17 20.89 27.30
C THR A 282 15.40 20.19 27.84
N ARG A 283 16.56 20.34 27.19
CA ARG A 283 17.85 19.85 27.69
C ARG A 283 18.26 20.55 29.00
N LYS A 284 18.16 21.88 29.06
CA LYS A 284 18.49 22.67 30.27
C LYS A 284 17.60 22.32 31.46
N LYS A 285 16.33 21.98 31.23
CA LYS A 285 15.34 21.63 32.25
C LYS A 285 15.26 20.13 32.56
N HIS A 286 16.07 19.30 31.91
CA HIS A 286 16.03 17.83 32.05
C HIS A 286 14.69 17.19 31.67
N PHE A 287 13.93 17.80 30.74
CA PHE A 287 12.68 17.24 30.22
C PHE A 287 12.95 16.21 29.12
N TYR A 288 13.46 15.04 29.49
CA TYR A 288 13.96 14.02 28.56
C TYR A 288 12.91 13.50 27.56
N GLN A 289 11.68 13.27 28.02
CA GLN A 289 10.59 12.79 27.16
C GLN A 289 10.19 13.84 26.13
N LEU A 290 10.01 15.10 26.56
CA LEU A 290 9.69 16.20 25.65
C LEU A 290 10.84 16.49 24.68
N ASN A 291 12.09 16.38 25.14
CA ASN A 291 13.26 16.49 24.26
C ASN A 291 13.26 15.39 23.19
N THR A 292 12.96 14.14 23.57
CA THR A 292 12.84 13.02 22.61
C THR A 292 11.72 13.27 21.61
N LEU A 293 10.54 13.74 22.06
CA LEU A 293 9.43 14.07 21.18
C LEU A 293 9.81 15.16 20.16
N LEU A 294 10.45 16.24 20.60
CA LEU A 294 10.95 17.30 19.71
C LEU A 294 11.95 16.76 18.69
N LEU A 295 12.85 15.86 19.11
CA LEU A 295 13.80 15.21 18.21
C LEU A 295 13.10 14.30 17.20
N CYS A 296 12.09 13.52 17.62
CA CYS A 296 11.30 12.70 16.71
C CYS A 296 10.62 13.55 15.64
N ILE A 297 9.93 14.64 16.03
CA ILE A 297 9.28 15.53 15.07
C ILE A 297 10.32 16.19 14.14
N LEU A 298 11.45 16.65 14.68
CA LEU A 298 12.54 17.21 13.87
C LEU A 298 13.06 16.19 12.84
N PHE A 299 13.30 14.95 13.24
CA PHE A 299 13.82 13.93 12.33
C PHE A 299 12.78 13.49 11.29
N ILE A 300 11.47 13.55 11.59
CA ILE A 300 10.42 13.43 10.55
C ILE A 300 10.59 14.53 9.50
N PHE A 301 10.76 15.80 9.90
CA PHE A 301 10.99 16.88 8.95
C PHE A 301 12.31 16.74 8.17
N ILE A 302 13.37 16.25 8.80
CA ILE A 302 14.64 15.98 8.12
C ILE A 302 14.44 14.87 7.06
N GLY A 303 13.72 13.78 7.37
CA GLY A 303 13.40 12.76 6.38
C GLY A 303 12.49 13.29 5.25
N PHE A 304 11.48 14.08 5.62
CA PHE A 304 10.55 14.71 4.68
C PHE A 304 11.23 15.73 3.77
N SER A 305 12.42 16.25 4.13
CA SER A 305 13.14 17.24 3.33
C SER A 305 13.51 16.76 1.91
N SER A 306 13.45 15.45 1.62
CA SER A 306 13.51 14.92 0.25
C SER A 306 12.47 15.57 -0.68
N TRP A 307 11.32 15.99 -0.15
CA TRP A 307 10.29 16.73 -0.89
C TRP A 307 10.72 18.10 -1.42
N LEU A 308 11.79 18.68 -0.88
CA LEU A 308 12.36 19.93 -1.43
C LEU A 308 12.90 19.74 -2.85
N MET A 309 13.16 18.50 -3.28
CA MET A 309 13.53 18.20 -4.66
C MET A 309 12.48 18.72 -5.64
N LEU A 310 11.19 18.53 -5.36
CA LEU A 310 10.09 18.90 -6.26
C LEU A 310 10.08 20.40 -6.62
N PRO A 311 10.00 21.35 -5.66
CA PRO A 311 10.01 22.77 -5.99
C PRO A 311 11.34 23.22 -6.61
N ILE A 312 12.48 22.62 -6.23
CA ILE A 312 13.77 22.95 -6.83
C ILE A 312 13.79 22.59 -8.32
N ARG A 313 13.28 21.39 -8.67
CA ARG A 313 13.25 20.90 -10.05
C ARG A 313 12.14 21.52 -10.89
N ALA A 314 10.99 21.83 -10.30
CA ALA A 314 9.94 22.60 -10.93
C ALA A 314 10.44 24.01 -11.36
N ASN A 315 11.18 24.71 -10.49
CA ASN A 315 11.78 26.01 -10.83
C ASN A 315 12.88 25.93 -11.90
N ALA A 316 13.46 24.76 -12.12
CA ALA A 316 14.42 24.54 -13.19
C ALA A 316 13.76 24.32 -14.56
N ASN A 317 12.42 24.33 -14.64
CA ASN A 317 11.63 24.08 -15.86
C ASN A 317 12.05 22.78 -16.55
N THR A 318 12.01 21.68 -15.79
CA THR A 318 12.26 20.32 -16.31
C THR A 318 11.25 19.93 -17.38
N VAL A 319 11.60 18.95 -18.23
CA VAL A 319 10.77 18.52 -19.37
C VAL A 319 9.45 17.94 -18.88
N ILE A 320 9.51 16.94 -18.00
CA ILE A 320 8.34 16.45 -17.27
C ILE A 320 8.21 17.28 -15.98
N ASN A 321 7.24 18.19 -15.95
CA ASN A 321 6.99 19.06 -14.81
C ASN A 321 5.50 19.07 -14.44
N GLU A 322 4.98 17.92 -14.02
CA GLU A 322 3.56 17.76 -13.75
C GLU A 322 3.09 18.66 -12.60
N ASN A 323 1.98 19.37 -12.83
CA ASN A 323 1.36 20.33 -11.92
C ASN A 323 2.27 21.48 -11.43
N ASN A 324 3.53 21.55 -11.86
CA ASN A 324 4.50 22.61 -11.59
C ASN A 324 4.53 23.10 -10.11
N PRO A 325 4.97 22.28 -9.14
CA PRO A 325 5.00 22.64 -7.72
C PRO A 325 6.13 23.61 -7.34
N ALA A 326 6.25 24.74 -8.05
CA ALA A 326 7.41 25.65 -7.96
C ALA A 326 7.44 26.53 -6.70
N ASN A 327 6.32 26.73 -6.00
CA ASN A 327 6.27 27.47 -4.74
C ASN A 327 5.49 26.76 -3.64
N ALA A 328 5.46 27.36 -2.45
CA ALA A 328 4.84 26.76 -1.26
C ALA A 328 3.34 26.46 -1.44
N ARG A 329 2.61 27.27 -2.24
CA ARG A 329 1.18 27.05 -2.49
C ARG A 329 0.95 25.91 -3.48
N GLU A 330 1.70 25.89 -4.57
CA GLU A 330 1.60 24.84 -5.60
C GLU A 330 2.10 23.49 -5.06
N LEU A 331 3.16 23.49 -4.24
CA LEU A 331 3.63 22.29 -3.55
C LEU A 331 2.57 21.71 -2.59
N LEU A 332 1.82 22.57 -1.89
CA LEU A 332 0.69 22.13 -1.07
C LEU A 332 -0.44 21.53 -1.93
N ALA A 333 -0.76 22.15 -3.06
CA ALA A 333 -1.77 21.65 -3.98
C ALA A 333 -1.36 20.28 -4.57
N TYR A 334 -0.09 20.15 -4.95
CA TYR A 334 0.54 18.92 -5.40
C TYR A 334 0.48 17.82 -4.32
N TYR A 335 0.89 18.14 -3.08
CA TYR A 335 0.83 17.19 -1.95
C TYR A 335 -0.61 16.71 -1.67
N ASN A 336 -1.57 17.64 -1.66
CA ASN A 336 -2.98 17.33 -1.39
C ASN A 336 -3.69 16.65 -2.56
N ARG A 337 -3.07 16.69 -3.75
CA ARG A 337 -3.63 16.22 -5.01
C ARG A 337 -4.95 16.93 -5.34
N GLU A 338 -4.95 18.26 -5.25
CA GLU A 338 -6.14 19.09 -5.49
C GLU A 338 -6.74 18.92 -6.90
N GLN A 339 -6.00 18.30 -7.84
CA GLN A 339 -6.50 17.97 -9.16
C GLN A 339 -7.42 16.74 -9.23
N TYR A 340 -7.43 15.87 -8.21
CA TYR A 340 -8.29 14.68 -8.19
C TYR A 340 -9.59 14.90 -7.39
N PRO A 341 -10.67 14.17 -7.71
CA PRO A 341 -11.91 14.21 -6.93
C PRO A 341 -11.71 13.86 -5.46
N GLU A 342 -12.56 14.41 -4.61
CA GLU A 342 -12.53 14.12 -3.17
C GLU A 342 -12.96 12.68 -2.89
N THR A 343 -12.26 12.04 -1.95
CA THR A 343 -12.58 10.67 -1.53
C THR A 343 -13.36 10.68 -0.21
N HIS A 344 -14.53 10.05 -0.19
CA HIS A 344 -15.40 9.97 0.98
C HIS A 344 -15.22 8.63 1.72
N LEU A 345 -14.61 8.66 2.92
CA LEU A 345 -14.32 7.44 3.68
C LEU A 345 -15.41 7.10 4.70
N PHE A 346 -15.86 8.06 5.51
CA PHE A 346 -16.78 7.81 6.63
C PHE A 346 -18.21 8.29 6.38
N TYR A 347 -18.36 9.32 5.55
CA TYR A 347 -19.66 9.87 5.16
C TYR A 347 -19.51 10.56 3.81
N GLY A 348 -20.49 10.38 2.92
CA GLY A 348 -20.49 10.98 1.58
C GLY A 348 -21.50 10.32 0.64
N PRO A 349 -21.54 10.75 -0.62
CA PRO A 349 -22.50 10.25 -1.60
C PRO A 349 -22.27 8.79 -1.97
N GLN A 350 -23.36 8.13 -2.37
CA GLN A 350 -23.34 6.85 -3.08
C GLN A 350 -23.52 7.08 -4.59
N PHE A 351 -23.20 6.07 -5.40
CA PHE A 351 -23.29 6.13 -6.87
C PHE A 351 -24.68 6.53 -7.39
N THR A 352 -25.73 6.36 -6.58
CA THR A 352 -27.10 6.77 -6.90
C THR A 352 -27.33 8.27 -6.93
N GLU A 353 -26.39 9.08 -6.43
CA GLU A 353 -26.46 10.55 -6.48
C GLU A 353 -26.69 11.09 -7.90
N MET A 354 -26.25 10.36 -8.93
CA MET A 354 -26.44 10.77 -10.32
C MET A 354 -27.89 10.66 -10.82
N TYR A 355 -28.74 9.92 -10.10
CA TYR A 355 -30.16 9.80 -10.38
C TYR A 355 -31.01 10.83 -9.62
N SER A 356 -30.40 11.56 -8.68
CA SER A 356 -31.09 12.58 -7.90
C SER A 356 -30.95 13.98 -8.50
N GLY A 357 -31.76 14.90 -8.01
CA GLY A 357 -31.56 16.34 -8.22
C GLY A 357 -30.41 16.90 -7.37
N LEU A 358 -30.22 18.21 -7.48
CA LEU A 358 -29.41 18.98 -6.53
C LEU A 358 -30.18 19.13 -5.21
N ASP A 359 -29.45 19.34 -4.14
CA ASP A 359 -29.98 19.70 -2.83
C ASP A 359 -30.91 20.92 -2.93
N GLU A 360 -32.10 20.84 -2.32
CA GLU A 360 -33.15 21.88 -2.46
C GLU A 360 -32.75 23.21 -1.81
N GLU A 361 -32.05 23.18 -0.68
CA GLU A 361 -31.68 24.37 0.08
C GLU A 361 -30.35 24.98 -0.40
N THR A 362 -29.38 24.11 -0.70
CA THR A 362 -27.99 24.45 -0.99
C THR A 362 -27.47 23.70 -2.23
N PRO A 363 -28.00 23.97 -3.43
CA PRO A 363 -27.70 23.21 -4.65
C PRO A 363 -26.24 23.33 -5.12
N TYR A 364 -25.54 24.38 -4.70
CA TYR A 364 -24.14 24.63 -5.04
C TYR A 364 -23.36 25.03 -3.79
N VAL A 365 -22.12 24.56 -3.71
CA VAL A 365 -21.17 24.91 -2.64
C VAL A 365 -19.88 25.47 -3.21
N ASP A 366 -19.26 26.36 -2.43
CA ASP A 366 -17.97 26.95 -2.78
C ASP A 366 -16.86 25.89 -2.75
N ASP A 367 -15.96 25.94 -3.73
CA ASP A 367 -14.68 25.25 -3.70
C ASP A 367 -13.61 26.10 -3.01
N LYS A 368 -12.41 25.54 -2.82
CA LYS A 368 -11.26 26.26 -2.26
C LYS A 368 -10.68 27.23 -3.29
N PRO A 369 -10.33 28.47 -2.91
CA PRO A 369 -9.63 29.37 -3.81
C PRO A 369 -8.24 28.81 -4.15
N LYS A 370 -7.97 28.67 -5.44
CA LYS A 370 -6.70 28.26 -6.01
C LYS A 370 -5.87 29.49 -6.30
N TYR A 371 -4.81 29.66 -5.52
CA TYR A 371 -3.86 30.74 -5.68
C TYR A 371 -2.70 30.30 -6.56
N GLU A 372 -2.37 31.10 -7.57
CA GLU A 372 -1.18 30.91 -8.41
C GLU A 372 -0.34 32.19 -8.42
N MET A 373 0.98 32.02 -8.58
CA MET A 373 1.93 33.12 -8.57
C MET A 373 1.87 33.91 -9.88
N ASP A 374 1.47 35.19 -9.81
CA ASP A 374 1.49 36.11 -10.94
C ASP A 374 2.70 37.05 -10.85
N ARG A 375 3.70 36.80 -11.70
CA ARG A 375 4.95 37.56 -11.72
C ARG A 375 4.77 39.00 -12.22
N GLU A 376 3.79 39.26 -13.08
CA GLU A 376 3.53 40.61 -13.59
C GLU A 376 2.80 41.46 -12.55
N ALA A 377 1.82 40.87 -11.87
CA ALA A 377 1.08 41.52 -10.80
C ALA A 377 1.86 41.59 -9.47
N GLY A 378 2.95 40.83 -9.34
CA GLY A 378 3.78 40.76 -8.13
C GLY A 378 3.05 40.18 -6.91
N LYS A 379 2.01 39.36 -7.14
CA LYS A 379 1.16 38.79 -6.09
C LYS A 379 0.62 37.40 -6.46
N TYR A 380 0.08 36.68 -5.49
CA TYR A 380 -0.69 35.46 -5.75
C TYR A 380 -2.14 35.80 -6.10
N VAL A 381 -2.62 35.33 -7.25
CA VAL A 381 -3.98 35.59 -7.75
C VAL A 381 -4.84 34.34 -7.70
N ILE A 382 -6.15 34.51 -7.50
CA ILE A 382 -7.10 33.40 -7.56
C ILE A 382 -7.39 33.12 -9.03
N VAL A 383 -7.17 31.89 -9.47
CA VAL A 383 -7.31 31.48 -10.88
C VAL A 383 -8.52 30.59 -11.16
N ASN A 384 -9.25 30.15 -10.12
CA ASN A 384 -10.46 29.35 -10.28
C ASN A 384 -11.71 30.12 -9.86
N ASP A 385 -12.81 29.84 -10.57
CA ASP A 385 -14.15 30.22 -10.14
C ASP A 385 -14.59 29.29 -9.02
N TYR A 386 -14.27 29.67 -7.78
CA TYR A 386 -14.50 28.84 -6.61
C TYR A 386 -15.89 29.04 -5.99
N LYS A 387 -16.61 30.12 -6.31
CA LYS A 387 -17.93 30.38 -5.73
C LYS A 387 -19.00 29.56 -6.44
N ASN A 388 -19.85 28.85 -5.68
CA ASN A 388 -20.87 27.93 -6.23
C ASN A 388 -20.30 26.96 -7.27
N ALA A 389 -19.05 26.51 -7.08
CA ALA A 389 -18.29 25.77 -8.07
C ALA A 389 -18.62 24.27 -8.10
N LYS A 390 -19.07 23.72 -6.98
CA LYS A 390 -19.40 22.30 -6.83
C LYS A 390 -20.90 22.12 -6.72
N GLN A 391 -21.43 21.14 -7.45
CA GLN A 391 -22.79 20.66 -7.26
C GLN A 391 -22.89 19.96 -5.90
N ASN A 392 -23.95 20.25 -5.15
CA ASN A 392 -24.32 19.52 -3.95
C ASN A 392 -25.56 18.70 -4.27
N THR A 393 -25.39 17.38 -4.35
CA THR A 393 -26.49 16.45 -4.58
C THR A 393 -27.28 16.23 -3.29
N ASP A 394 -28.50 15.76 -3.46
CA ASP A 394 -29.43 15.46 -2.38
C ASP A 394 -28.80 14.60 -1.27
N ASP A 395 -29.02 15.02 -0.02
CA ASP A 395 -28.56 14.34 1.19
C ASP A 395 -29.12 12.92 1.33
N ASP A 396 -30.29 12.64 0.73
CA ASP A 396 -30.91 11.32 0.76
C ASP A 396 -30.07 10.26 0.04
N HIS A 397 -29.18 10.65 -0.87
CA HIS A 397 -28.23 9.73 -1.52
C HIS A 397 -26.88 9.61 -0.81
N LYS A 398 -26.66 10.33 0.30
CA LYS A 398 -25.45 10.22 1.13
C LYS A 398 -25.59 9.09 2.15
N ALA A 399 -24.47 8.47 2.52
CA ALA A 399 -24.47 7.37 3.48
C ALA A 399 -23.27 7.41 4.42
N ILE A 400 -23.45 6.80 5.59
CA ILE A 400 -22.34 6.45 6.48
C ILE A 400 -21.58 5.28 5.86
N LEU A 401 -20.25 5.39 5.83
CA LEU A 401 -19.35 4.42 5.22
C LEU A 401 -19.75 4.10 3.75
N PRO A 402 -19.79 5.11 2.85
CA PRO A 402 -20.22 4.90 1.47
C PRO A 402 -19.18 4.03 0.75
N ARG A 403 -19.50 2.75 0.52
CA ARG A 403 -18.62 1.80 -0.19
C ARG A 403 -18.88 1.79 -1.68
N MET A 404 -20.11 2.06 -2.08
CA MET A 404 -20.56 2.11 -3.47
C MET A 404 -20.76 3.55 -3.90
N TRP A 405 -19.67 4.25 -4.19
CA TRP A 405 -19.65 5.71 -4.37
C TRP A 405 -19.47 6.14 -5.83
N SER A 406 -18.95 5.26 -6.70
CA SER A 406 -18.58 5.66 -8.06
C SER A 406 -19.75 5.57 -9.04
N THR A 407 -20.22 6.72 -9.52
CA THR A 407 -21.29 6.85 -10.52
C THR A 407 -20.98 6.13 -11.85
N GLU A 408 -19.71 6.10 -12.26
CA GLU A 408 -19.24 5.39 -13.46
C GLU A 408 -19.39 3.86 -13.37
N HIS A 409 -19.55 3.31 -12.17
CA HIS A 409 -19.57 1.87 -11.91
C HIS A 409 -20.95 1.39 -11.40
N ALA A 410 -21.99 2.19 -11.62
CA ALA A 410 -23.35 1.93 -11.13
C ALA A 410 -23.90 0.55 -11.53
N ALA A 411 -23.75 0.18 -12.80
CA ALA A 411 -24.17 -1.13 -13.31
C ALA A 411 -23.50 -2.28 -12.55
N ASN A 412 -22.19 -2.17 -12.31
CA ASN A 412 -21.42 -3.21 -11.62
C ASN A 412 -21.78 -3.27 -10.13
N TYR A 413 -22.16 -2.15 -9.50
CA TYR A 413 -22.68 -2.18 -8.12
C TYR A 413 -24.02 -2.92 -8.04
N MET A 414 -24.87 -2.80 -9.06
CA MET A 414 -26.15 -3.53 -9.13
C MET A 414 -25.97 -5.05 -9.23
N ASP A 415 -24.80 -5.55 -9.64
CA ASP A 415 -24.48 -6.99 -9.55
C ASP A 415 -24.39 -7.47 -8.09
N PHE A 416 -24.05 -6.58 -7.15
CA PHE A 416 -23.94 -6.89 -5.71
C PHE A 416 -25.18 -6.48 -4.91
N THR A 417 -25.83 -5.37 -5.28
CA THR A 417 -27.00 -4.88 -4.56
C THR A 417 -28.31 -5.46 -5.05
N GLY A 418 -28.33 -6.01 -6.27
CA GLY A 418 -29.55 -6.15 -7.06
C GLY A 418 -29.96 -4.82 -7.71
N PRO A 419 -31.05 -4.82 -8.50
CA PRO A 419 -31.57 -3.62 -9.13
C PRO A 419 -31.98 -2.58 -8.08
N LEU A 420 -31.79 -1.30 -8.39
CA LEU A 420 -32.24 -0.21 -7.52
C LEU A 420 -33.76 -0.13 -7.52
N GLU A 421 -34.34 0.02 -6.33
CA GLU A 421 -35.77 0.31 -6.18
C GLU A 421 -36.03 1.77 -6.59
N PHE A 422 -37.15 2.01 -7.27
CA PHE A 422 -37.55 3.34 -7.66
C PHE A 422 -39.08 3.44 -7.80
N THR A 423 -39.61 4.64 -7.63
CA THR A 423 -41.03 4.95 -7.84
C THR A 423 -41.20 6.10 -8.84
N VAL A 424 -42.38 6.22 -9.45
CA VAL A 424 -42.72 7.41 -10.25
C VAL A 424 -43.13 8.52 -9.30
N LYS A 425 -42.49 9.70 -9.43
CA LYS A 425 -42.76 10.84 -8.55
C LYS A 425 -44.26 11.19 -8.54
N PRO A 426 -44.83 11.58 -7.39
CA PRO A 426 -46.28 11.80 -7.23
C PRO A 426 -46.92 12.66 -8.33
N GLU A 427 -46.23 13.69 -8.80
CA GLU A 427 -46.68 14.62 -9.84
C GLU A 427 -46.83 13.98 -11.23
N TYR A 428 -46.16 12.86 -11.51
CA TYR A 428 -46.21 12.17 -12.81
C TYR A 428 -47.04 10.87 -12.79
N GLN A 429 -47.66 10.53 -11.65
CA GLN A 429 -48.49 9.32 -11.54
C GLN A 429 -49.76 9.35 -12.40
N GLY A 430 -50.14 10.51 -12.94
CA GLY A 430 -51.25 10.64 -13.90
C GLY A 430 -50.87 10.33 -15.35
N GLU A 431 -49.58 10.18 -15.67
CA GLU A 431 -49.09 10.04 -17.04
C GLU A 431 -49.05 8.55 -17.49
N GLU A 432 -50.12 8.08 -18.14
CA GLU A 432 -50.26 6.67 -18.55
C GLU A 432 -49.10 6.18 -19.43
N GLN A 433 -48.55 7.03 -20.30
CA GLN A 433 -47.43 6.65 -21.18
C GLN A 433 -46.17 6.34 -20.37
N LEU A 434 -45.87 7.15 -19.35
CA LEU A 434 -44.73 6.95 -18.46
C LEU A 434 -44.90 5.68 -17.65
N LEU A 435 -46.07 5.47 -17.05
CA LEU A 435 -46.38 4.26 -16.29
C LEU A 435 -46.24 2.99 -17.16
N ASN A 436 -46.73 3.03 -18.40
CA ASN A 436 -46.59 1.92 -19.34
C ASN A 436 -45.12 1.67 -19.71
N ALA A 437 -44.32 2.72 -19.90
CA ALA A 437 -42.89 2.60 -20.18
C ALA A 437 -42.14 1.95 -19.01
N VAL A 438 -42.38 2.43 -17.78
CA VAL A 438 -41.79 1.88 -16.54
C VAL A 438 -42.18 0.42 -16.34
N ASN A 439 -43.47 0.09 -16.47
CA ASN A 439 -43.97 -1.28 -16.29
C ASN A 439 -43.37 -2.23 -17.35
N ASN A 440 -43.31 -1.81 -18.61
CA ASN A 440 -42.70 -2.61 -19.68
C ASN A 440 -41.21 -2.82 -19.43
N PHE A 441 -40.49 -1.78 -19.03
CA PHE A 441 -39.08 -1.87 -18.66
C PHE A 441 -38.84 -2.86 -17.52
N GLN A 442 -39.59 -2.75 -16.41
CA GLN A 442 -39.49 -3.69 -15.29
C GLN A 442 -39.81 -5.12 -15.70
N GLN A 443 -40.81 -5.35 -16.56
CA GLN A 443 -41.11 -6.68 -17.09
C GLN A 443 -39.96 -7.25 -17.93
N LYS A 444 -39.33 -6.43 -18.77
CA LYS A 444 -38.17 -6.84 -19.57
C LYS A 444 -36.98 -7.20 -18.69
N TYR A 445 -36.70 -6.40 -17.66
CA TYR A 445 -35.63 -6.68 -16.70
C TYR A 445 -35.88 -8.00 -15.97
N ASN A 446 -37.09 -8.21 -15.45
CA ASN A 446 -37.46 -9.43 -14.75
C ASN A 446 -37.43 -10.69 -15.64
N ARG A 447 -37.52 -10.54 -16.96
CA ARG A 447 -37.35 -11.63 -17.94
C ARG A 447 -35.90 -11.85 -18.37
N GLY A 448 -34.97 -11.01 -17.92
CA GLY A 448 -33.56 -11.04 -18.37
C GLY A 448 -33.37 -10.54 -19.80
N GLU A 449 -34.31 -9.78 -20.36
CA GLU A 449 -34.20 -9.20 -21.71
C GLU A 449 -33.33 -7.94 -21.73
N ILE A 450 -33.05 -7.35 -20.56
CA ILE A 450 -32.18 -6.18 -20.39
C ILE A 450 -31.23 -6.38 -19.22
N ASP A 451 -30.03 -5.81 -19.33
CA ASP A 451 -28.95 -5.92 -18.34
C ASP A 451 -28.84 -4.69 -17.41
N ASN A 452 -27.89 -4.74 -16.48
CA ASN A 452 -27.64 -3.65 -15.53
C ASN A 452 -27.14 -2.35 -16.18
N GLN A 453 -26.49 -2.42 -17.36
CA GLN A 453 -26.07 -1.22 -18.09
C GLN A 453 -27.29 -0.53 -18.71
N GLN A 454 -28.20 -1.30 -19.29
CA GLN A 454 -29.46 -0.81 -19.79
C GLN A 454 -30.37 -0.32 -18.66
N TYR A 455 -30.28 -0.92 -17.47
CA TYR A 455 -31.00 -0.47 -16.29
C TYR A 455 -30.52 0.90 -15.82
N ASP A 456 -29.21 1.07 -15.67
CA ASP A 456 -28.56 2.37 -15.38
C ASP A 456 -28.93 3.43 -16.42
N ALA A 457 -28.88 3.10 -17.71
CA ALA A 457 -29.24 4.00 -18.80
C ALA A 457 -30.71 4.46 -18.71
N PHE A 458 -31.64 3.55 -18.36
CA PHE A 458 -33.05 3.89 -18.16
C PHE A 458 -33.23 4.86 -16.99
N LEU A 459 -32.61 4.58 -15.84
CA LEU A 459 -32.68 5.46 -14.67
C LEU A 459 -32.12 6.86 -14.98
N LYS A 460 -30.97 6.95 -15.68
CA LYS A 460 -30.40 8.22 -16.13
C LYS A 460 -31.35 8.99 -17.05
N GLN A 461 -32.00 8.30 -17.98
CA GLN A 461 -32.91 8.91 -18.95
C GLN A 461 -34.19 9.43 -18.26
N PHE A 462 -34.72 8.68 -17.29
CA PHE A 462 -35.99 9.00 -16.63
C PHE A 462 -35.83 9.69 -15.25
N ARG A 463 -34.62 10.09 -14.85
CA ARG A 463 -34.33 10.66 -13.51
C ARG A 463 -35.22 11.83 -13.09
N GLU A 464 -35.70 12.64 -14.04
CA GLU A 464 -36.58 13.77 -13.73
C GLU A 464 -37.97 13.32 -13.23
N TYR A 465 -38.38 12.11 -13.62
CA TYR A 465 -39.69 11.52 -13.36
C TYR A 465 -39.71 10.46 -12.26
N LEU A 466 -38.53 9.97 -11.88
CA LEU A 466 -38.36 8.85 -10.95
C LEU A 466 -37.77 9.33 -9.62
N ASP A 467 -38.22 8.72 -8.53
CA ASP A 467 -37.59 8.78 -7.22
C ASP A 467 -36.84 7.46 -7.00
N VAL A 468 -35.51 7.49 -6.98
CA VAL A 468 -34.65 6.30 -6.96
C VAL A 468 -34.09 6.13 -5.57
N GLU A 469 -34.27 4.96 -4.97
CA GLU A 469 -33.74 4.68 -3.64
C GLU A 469 -32.23 4.37 -3.69
N LYS A 470 -31.48 4.90 -2.71
CA LYS A 470 -30.07 4.51 -2.52
C LYS A 470 -29.94 3.11 -1.92
N PRO A 471 -28.81 2.43 -2.13
CA PRO A 471 -28.50 1.21 -1.40
C PRO A 471 -28.46 1.44 0.11
N SER A 472 -28.96 0.46 0.86
CA SER A 472 -28.98 0.50 2.32
C SER A 472 -27.57 0.44 2.93
N PHE A 473 -27.47 0.74 4.24
CA PHE A 473 -26.23 0.48 4.99
C PHE A 473 -25.82 -1.01 4.95
N ALA A 474 -26.80 -1.93 5.02
CA ALA A 474 -26.54 -3.36 4.93
C ALA A 474 -25.94 -3.74 3.56
N SER A 475 -26.42 -3.13 2.46
CA SER A 475 -25.87 -3.32 1.12
C SER A 475 -24.40 -2.89 1.03
N ASN A 476 -24.05 -1.76 1.66
CA ASN A 476 -22.66 -1.30 1.75
C ASN A 476 -21.76 -2.25 2.55
N ILE A 477 -22.28 -2.79 3.67
CA ILE A 477 -21.55 -3.79 4.48
C ILE A 477 -21.39 -5.11 3.73
N ASN A 478 -22.42 -5.57 3.03
CA ASN A 478 -22.34 -6.77 2.19
C ASN A 478 -21.30 -6.61 1.09
N TYR A 479 -21.33 -5.49 0.35
CA TYR A 479 -20.33 -5.19 -0.67
C TYR A 479 -18.89 -5.12 -0.11
N LEU A 480 -18.71 -4.54 1.09
CA LEU A 480 -17.41 -4.53 1.78
C LEU A 480 -16.90 -5.95 2.03
N PHE A 481 -17.74 -6.84 2.58
CA PHE A 481 -17.29 -8.20 2.95
C PHE A 481 -17.18 -9.12 1.76
N GLU A 482 -18.10 -9.05 0.82
CA GLU A 482 -18.16 -9.90 -0.38
C GLU A 482 -17.07 -9.50 -1.39
N TYR A 483 -17.08 -8.25 -1.84
CA TYR A 483 -16.17 -7.79 -2.88
C TYR A 483 -14.85 -7.27 -2.31
N GLN A 484 -14.87 -6.24 -1.45
CA GLN A 484 -13.62 -5.56 -1.05
C GLN A 484 -12.71 -6.42 -0.16
N ILE A 485 -13.28 -7.24 0.73
CA ILE A 485 -12.52 -8.15 1.60
C ILE A 485 -12.48 -9.56 1.01
N GLY A 486 -13.61 -10.12 0.58
CA GLY A 486 -13.66 -11.46 -0.01
C GLY A 486 -12.88 -11.55 -1.31
N TYR A 487 -13.38 -10.89 -2.35
CA TYR A 487 -12.80 -10.96 -3.69
C TYR A 487 -11.47 -10.21 -3.83
N MET A 488 -11.36 -9.00 -3.28
CA MET A 488 -10.21 -8.12 -3.51
C MET A 488 -9.08 -8.29 -2.51
N TYR A 489 -9.31 -8.93 -1.35
CA TYR A 489 -8.24 -9.22 -0.39
C TYR A 489 -7.95 -10.71 -0.28
N TRP A 490 -8.95 -11.53 0.07
CA TRP A 490 -8.71 -12.94 0.33
C TRP A 490 -8.28 -13.71 -0.92
N ARG A 491 -8.79 -13.37 -2.11
CA ARG A 491 -8.31 -13.97 -3.37
C ARG A 491 -6.81 -13.77 -3.58
N TYR A 492 -6.33 -12.53 -3.45
CA TYR A 492 -4.91 -12.20 -3.58
C TYR A 492 -4.06 -12.75 -2.44
N PHE A 493 -4.60 -12.81 -1.23
CA PHE A 493 -3.96 -13.55 -0.14
C PHE A 493 -3.77 -15.04 -0.51
N MET A 494 -4.77 -15.66 -1.13
CA MET A 494 -4.70 -17.05 -1.59
C MET A 494 -3.75 -17.21 -2.80
N TRP A 495 -3.64 -16.24 -3.70
CA TRP A 495 -2.62 -16.25 -4.77
C TRP A 495 -1.20 -16.41 -4.24
N ASN A 496 -0.92 -15.81 -3.07
CA ASN A 496 0.41 -15.80 -2.50
C ASN A 496 0.73 -17.06 -1.66
N PHE A 497 -0.28 -17.78 -1.16
CA PHE A 497 -0.07 -18.90 -0.20
C PHE A 497 -0.77 -20.22 -0.56
N VAL A 498 -1.58 -20.24 -1.62
CA VAL A 498 -2.27 -21.43 -2.14
C VAL A 498 -2.02 -21.65 -3.63
N GLY A 499 -2.03 -20.59 -4.43
CA GLY A 499 -1.74 -20.63 -5.87
C GLY A 499 -2.69 -19.76 -6.69
N ARG A 500 -2.42 -19.65 -8.00
CA ARG A 500 -3.03 -18.68 -8.93
C ARG A 500 -3.56 -19.40 -10.17
N GLN A 501 -4.75 -19.01 -10.63
CA GLN A 501 -5.39 -19.62 -11.80
C GLN A 501 -4.70 -19.22 -13.11
N ASP A 502 -4.48 -17.91 -13.30
CA ASP A 502 -3.92 -17.29 -14.51
C ASP A 502 -3.55 -15.82 -14.25
N ASP A 503 -2.96 -15.17 -15.26
CA ASP A 503 -2.57 -13.76 -15.28
C ASP A 503 -3.63 -12.82 -15.87
N ILE A 504 -4.84 -13.31 -16.11
CA ILE A 504 -5.93 -12.53 -16.68
C ILE A 504 -6.72 -11.88 -15.54
N GLN A 505 -7.01 -10.59 -15.66
CA GLN A 505 -7.78 -9.89 -14.64
C GLN A 505 -9.16 -10.53 -14.48
N GLY A 506 -9.47 -10.95 -13.25
CA GLY A 506 -10.78 -11.49 -12.90
C GLY A 506 -11.87 -10.42 -12.92
N LYS A 507 -13.09 -10.85 -13.26
CA LYS A 507 -14.30 -10.01 -13.22
C LYS A 507 -15.42 -10.66 -12.42
N TYR A 508 -15.07 -11.19 -11.25
CA TYR A 508 -15.98 -11.95 -10.37
C TYR A 508 -16.66 -13.13 -11.09
N THR A 509 -15.89 -13.85 -11.90
CA THR A 509 -16.30 -15.08 -12.60
C THR A 509 -15.34 -16.21 -12.27
N ASP A 510 -15.77 -17.45 -12.54
CA ASP A 510 -14.95 -18.64 -12.28
C ASP A 510 -13.88 -18.89 -13.36
N GLN A 511 -13.85 -18.06 -14.42
CA GLN A 511 -13.01 -18.29 -15.59
C GLN A 511 -11.59 -17.76 -15.46
N ASN A 512 -11.39 -16.60 -14.83
CA ASN A 512 -10.10 -15.91 -14.81
C ASN A 512 -9.81 -15.25 -13.46
N GLY A 513 -8.52 -15.13 -13.15
CA GLY A 513 -8.03 -14.37 -12.02
C GLY A 513 -8.44 -14.93 -10.65
N ASN A 514 -8.78 -16.21 -10.52
CA ASN A 514 -9.04 -16.85 -9.23
C ASN A 514 -7.77 -17.46 -8.62
N TRP A 515 -7.89 -17.98 -7.40
CA TRP A 515 -6.85 -18.80 -6.78
C TRP A 515 -7.08 -20.28 -7.09
N LEU A 516 -5.98 -21.02 -7.27
CA LEU A 516 -5.96 -22.45 -7.62
C LEU A 516 -5.06 -23.19 -6.63
N SER A 517 -5.51 -24.32 -6.08
CA SER A 517 -4.73 -25.05 -5.07
C SER A 517 -3.87 -26.19 -5.61
N GLY A 518 -4.28 -26.80 -6.73
CA GLY A 518 -3.74 -28.08 -7.18
C GLY A 518 -4.38 -29.29 -6.49
N ILE A 519 -5.46 -29.07 -5.72
CA ILE A 519 -6.26 -30.13 -5.11
C ILE A 519 -7.60 -30.20 -5.85
N GLU A 520 -7.73 -31.18 -6.74
CA GLU A 520 -8.82 -31.34 -7.71
C GLU A 520 -10.21 -31.09 -7.10
N PHE A 521 -10.60 -31.82 -6.06
CA PHE A 521 -11.94 -31.67 -5.48
C PHE A 521 -12.22 -30.29 -4.84
N ILE A 522 -11.19 -29.54 -4.43
CA ILE A 522 -11.34 -28.17 -3.89
C ILE A 522 -11.45 -27.16 -5.02
N ASP A 523 -10.68 -27.36 -6.08
CA ASP A 523 -10.66 -26.47 -7.22
C ASP A 523 -11.92 -26.67 -8.08
N GLU A 524 -12.34 -27.91 -8.33
CA GLU A 524 -13.55 -28.21 -9.11
C GLU A 524 -14.84 -27.74 -8.44
N ALA A 525 -14.87 -27.75 -7.10
CA ALA A 525 -16.02 -27.24 -6.34
C ALA A 525 -16.24 -25.72 -6.51
N ARG A 526 -15.22 -24.98 -6.97
CA ARG A 526 -15.27 -23.52 -7.14
C ARG A 526 -15.16 -23.06 -8.58
N LEU A 527 -14.35 -23.74 -9.39
CA LEU A 527 -13.96 -23.31 -10.74
C LEU A 527 -14.54 -24.21 -11.85
N GLY A 528 -15.32 -25.23 -11.48
CA GLY A 528 -15.71 -26.28 -12.41
C GLY A 528 -14.55 -27.20 -12.77
N SER A 529 -14.79 -28.15 -13.67
CA SER A 529 -13.84 -29.23 -13.93
C SER A 529 -12.46 -28.70 -14.35
N GLN A 530 -11.42 -29.24 -13.73
CA GLN A 530 -10.03 -28.93 -14.06
C GLN A 530 -9.42 -29.98 -15.00
N ASP A 531 -10.24 -30.94 -15.44
CA ASP A 531 -9.91 -31.91 -16.46
C ASP A 531 -10.13 -31.35 -17.87
N GLN A 532 -9.33 -31.82 -18.82
CA GLN A 532 -9.46 -31.51 -20.25
C GLN A 532 -9.49 -30.00 -20.58
N LEU A 533 -8.80 -29.18 -19.78
CA LEU A 533 -8.66 -27.75 -20.05
C LEU A 533 -8.03 -27.48 -21.43
N PRO A 534 -8.43 -26.40 -22.13
CA PRO A 534 -7.74 -25.93 -23.33
C PRO A 534 -6.25 -25.76 -23.08
N THR A 535 -5.43 -25.99 -24.10
CA THR A 535 -3.96 -25.93 -23.98
C THR A 535 -3.45 -24.60 -23.48
N ASP A 536 -4.10 -23.50 -23.87
CA ASP A 536 -3.68 -22.14 -23.51
C ASP A 536 -3.96 -21.83 -22.03
N VAL A 537 -5.00 -22.43 -21.45
CA VAL A 537 -5.31 -22.34 -20.01
C VAL A 537 -4.38 -23.26 -19.22
N LYS A 538 -4.22 -24.50 -19.69
CA LYS A 538 -3.39 -25.51 -19.00
C LYS A 538 -1.91 -25.13 -18.96
N ASN A 539 -1.42 -24.50 -20.02
CA ASN A 539 -0.02 -24.09 -20.17
C ASN A 539 0.17 -22.59 -19.91
N ASN A 540 -0.82 -21.89 -19.34
CA ASN A 540 -0.59 -20.52 -18.87
C ASN A 540 0.50 -20.55 -17.79
N LYS A 541 1.54 -19.73 -17.96
CA LYS A 541 2.69 -19.70 -17.04
C LYS A 541 2.31 -19.25 -15.63
N ALA A 542 1.29 -18.40 -15.49
CA ALA A 542 0.82 -17.93 -14.19
C ALA A 542 -0.16 -18.91 -13.50
N ARG A 543 -0.33 -20.13 -14.06
CA ARG A 543 -1.12 -21.19 -13.46
C ARG A 543 -0.27 -21.95 -12.43
N ASN A 544 -0.31 -21.49 -11.19
CA ASN A 544 0.58 -21.92 -10.12
C ASN A 544 -0.18 -22.64 -9.00
N THR A 545 0.39 -23.72 -8.45
CA THR A 545 -0.25 -24.54 -7.41
C THR A 545 0.68 -24.84 -6.22
N TYR A 546 0.31 -24.37 -5.02
CA TYR A 546 1.13 -24.54 -3.82
C TYR A 546 0.55 -25.55 -2.80
N TYR A 547 -0.57 -26.21 -3.15
CA TYR A 547 -1.18 -27.29 -2.36
C TYR A 547 -1.48 -26.93 -0.91
N PHE A 548 -1.77 -25.65 -0.63
CA PHE A 548 -1.96 -25.09 0.70
C PHE A 548 -0.75 -25.19 1.64
N LEU A 549 0.41 -25.67 1.20
CA LEU A 549 1.55 -25.95 2.07
C LEU A 549 2.10 -24.67 2.75
N PRO A 550 2.33 -23.55 2.04
CA PRO A 550 2.73 -22.30 2.68
C PRO A 550 1.64 -21.77 3.64
N LEU A 551 0.36 -21.86 3.24
CA LEU A 551 -0.76 -21.44 4.07
C LEU A 551 -0.81 -22.21 5.39
N LEU A 552 -0.73 -23.55 5.35
CA LEU A 552 -0.80 -24.40 6.52
C LEU A 552 0.38 -24.16 7.48
N LEU A 553 1.59 -23.95 6.94
CA LEU A 553 2.75 -23.55 7.76
C LEU A 553 2.50 -22.21 8.45
N GLY A 554 1.98 -21.21 7.73
CA GLY A 554 1.64 -19.91 8.30
C GLY A 554 0.56 -20.00 9.38
N LEU A 555 -0.52 -20.75 9.15
CA LEU A 555 -1.59 -20.96 10.12
C LEU A 555 -1.09 -21.69 11.38
N LEU A 556 -0.24 -22.71 11.23
CA LEU A 556 0.40 -23.38 12.36
C LEU A 556 1.24 -22.40 13.18
N GLY A 557 2.02 -21.54 12.52
CA GLY A 557 2.82 -20.52 13.18
C GLY A 557 2.00 -19.45 13.88
N LEU A 558 0.89 -19.02 13.27
CA LEU A 558 -0.08 -18.09 13.86
C LEU A 558 -0.64 -18.66 15.17
N VAL A 559 -1.16 -19.88 15.14
CA VAL A 559 -1.71 -20.57 16.32
C VAL A 559 -0.63 -20.79 17.38
N PHE A 560 0.57 -21.23 16.96
CA PHE A 560 1.69 -21.44 17.86
C PHE A 560 2.11 -20.15 18.57
N GLN A 561 2.29 -19.05 17.84
CA GLN A 561 2.66 -17.77 18.44
C GLN A 561 1.57 -17.27 19.39
N PHE A 562 0.29 -17.36 19.02
CA PHE A 562 -0.81 -16.99 19.91
C PHE A 562 -0.76 -17.78 21.23
N SER A 563 -0.40 -19.06 21.17
CA SER A 563 -0.30 -19.90 22.38
C SER A 563 0.92 -19.56 23.26
N LYS A 564 2.04 -19.11 22.67
CA LYS A 564 3.32 -18.91 23.38
C LYS A 564 3.59 -17.45 23.76
N ASP A 565 3.18 -16.50 22.94
CA ASP A 565 3.48 -15.08 23.11
C ASP A 565 2.33 -14.21 22.57
N LYS A 566 1.25 -14.13 23.37
CA LYS A 566 0.05 -13.35 23.04
C LYS A 566 0.33 -11.85 22.78
N LYS A 567 1.35 -11.29 23.43
CA LYS A 567 1.68 -9.86 23.30
C LYS A 567 2.25 -9.58 21.91
N ASN A 568 3.27 -10.33 21.51
CA ASN A 568 3.86 -10.15 20.17
C ASN A 568 2.99 -10.73 19.05
N PHE A 569 2.15 -11.71 19.35
CA PHE A 569 1.07 -12.10 18.44
C PHE A 569 0.18 -10.91 18.10
N TRP A 570 -0.28 -10.15 19.11
CA TRP A 570 -1.13 -8.98 18.87
C TRP A 570 -0.43 -7.89 18.06
N VAL A 571 0.88 -7.69 18.28
CA VAL A 571 1.70 -6.78 17.46
C VAL A 571 1.66 -7.17 15.99
N LEU A 572 1.89 -8.45 15.67
CA LEU A 572 1.84 -8.94 14.29
C LEU A 572 0.40 -8.93 13.74
N LEU A 573 -0.60 -9.26 14.54
CA LEU A 573 -2.00 -9.20 14.10
C LEU A 573 -2.39 -7.78 13.70
N VAL A 574 -2.07 -6.78 14.53
CA VAL A 574 -2.32 -5.37 14.19
C VAL A 574 -1.54 -4.97 12.95
N PHE A 575 -0.29 -5.41 12.82
CA PHE A 575 0.50 -5.14 11.62
C PHE A 575 -0.19 -5.71 10.36
N PHE A 576 -0.56 -6.98 10.39
CA PHE A 576 -1.28 -7.69 9.32
C PHE A 576 -2.60 -7.00 8.94
N LEU A 577 -3.39 -6.59 9.93
CA LEU A 577 -4.68 -5.93 9.70
C LEU A 577 -4.51 -4.54 9.06
N PHE A 578 -3.53 -3.74 9.52
CA PHE A 578 -3.29 -2.39 9.00
C PHE A 578 -2.70 -2.40 7.58
N THR A 579 -1.86 -3.38 7.26
CA THR A 579 -1.29 -3.54 5.92
C THR A 579 -2.14 -4.39 4.98
N GLY A 580 -3.37 -4.75 5.39
CA GLY A 580 -4.28 -5.58 4.63
C GLY A 580 -5.72 -5.07 4.70
N ILE A 581 -6.52 -5.61 5.61
CA ILE A 581 -7.96 -5.34 5.70
C ILE A 581 -8.28 -3.85 5.93
N ALA A 582 -7.56 -3.17 6.82
CA ALA A 582 -7.79 -1.74 7.06
C ALA A 582 -7.43 -0.89 5.82
N LEU A 583 -6.43 -1.33 5.05
CA LEU A 583 -6.07 -0.69 3.79
C LEU A 583 -7.19 -0.84 2.75
N LYS A 584 -7.89 -1.98 2.68
CA LYS A 584 -9.07 -2.13 1.80
C LYS A 584 -10.20 -1.17 2.15
N ILE A 585 -10.46 -0.97 3.44
CA ILE A 585 -11.45 0.02 3.90
C ILE A 585 -11.02 1.43 3.44
N TYR A 586 -9.74 1.75 3.57
CA TYR A 586 -9.19 3.05 3.16
C TYR A 586 -9.23 3.28 1.65
N LEU A 587 -8.82 2.29 0.85
CA LEU A 587 -8.77 2.37 -0.61
C LEU A 587 -10.18 2.46 -1.22
N ASN A 588 -11.17 1.83 -0.58
CA ASN A 588 -12.57 1.85 -0.98
C ASN A 588 -12.78 1.53 -2.47
N GLU A 589 -12.19 0.40 -2.90
CA GLU A 589 -12.12 -0.04 -4.29
C GLU A 589 -13.51 -0.28 -4.90
N ARG A 590 -13.60 -0.05 -6.22
CA ARG A 590 -14.82 -0.14 -7.04
C ARG A 590 -14.77 -1.33 -8.03
N PRO A 591 -15.91 -1.89 -8.44
CA PRO A 591 -15.97 -3.01 -9.38
C PRO A 591 -16.29 -2.50 -10.79
N PHE A 592 -15.58 -2.83 -11.86
CA PHE A 592 -14.21 -3.33 -11.94
C PHE A 592 -13.30 -2.20 -12.42
N GLU A 593 -12.11 -2.09 -11.83
CA GLU A 593 -11.10 -1.15 -12.30
C GLU A 593 -10.41 -1.68 -13.57
N PRO A 594 -9.81 -0.82 -14.42
CA PRO A 594 -9.00 -1.25 -15.56
C PRO A 594 -7.80 -2.14 -15.18
N ARG A 595 -7.36 -2.05 -13.90
CA ARG A 595 -6.32 -2.87 -13.30
C ARG A 595 -6.52 -2.93 -11.79
N GLU A 596 -6.38 -4.11 -11.22
CA GLU A 596 -6.43 -4.35 -9.77
C GLU A 596 -5.04 -4.19 -9.13
N ARG A 597 -4.99 -3.80 -7.85
CA ARG A 597 -3.76 -3.36 -7.16
C ARG A 597 -3.33 -4.28 -6.03
N ASP A 598 -3.01 -5.53 -6.36
CA ASP A 598 -2.60 -6.56 -5.39
C ASP A 598 -1.29 -6.21 -4.66
N TYR A 599 -0.37 -5.52 -5.34
CA TYR A 599 0.89 -5.01 -4.78
C TYR A 599 0.70 -4.11 -3.56
N ALA A 600 -0.46 -3.46 -3.39
CA ALA A 600 -0.74 -2.65 -2.20
C ALA A 600 -0.86 -3.51 -0.92
N LEU A 601 -1.12 -4.82 -1.06
CA LEU A 601 -1.36 -5.77 0.05
C LEU A 601 -0.12 -6.54 0.48
N VAL A 602 1.01 -6.36 -0.21
CA VAL A 602 2.28 -7.05 0.07
C VAL A 602 2.70 -6.94 1.54
N GLY A 603 2.31 -5.88 2.23
CA GLY A 603 2.60 -5.70 3.65
C GLY A 603 1.92 -6.74 4.54
N SER A 604 0.67 -7.15 4.28
CA SER A 604 0.04 -8.23 5.06
C SER A 604 0.62 -9.59 4.71
N PHE A 605 1.03 -9.80 3.44
CA PHE A 605 1.70 -11.02 3.01
C PHE A 605 3.07 -11.19 3.69
N TYR A 606 3.82 -10.09 3.83
CA TYR A 606 5.06 -10.03 4.62
C TYR A 606 4.83 -10.52 6.06
N VAL A 607 3.77 -10.03 6.73
CA VAL A 607 3.47 -10.45 8.10
C VAL A 607 3.05 -11.92 8.16
N PHE A 608 2.26 -12.39 7.20
CA PHE A 608 1.88 -13.80 7.16
C PHE A 608 3.08 -14.73 6.95
N ALA A 609 4.05 -14.33 6.14
CA ALA A 609 5.29 -15.10 5.97
C ALA A 609 6.22 -15.06 7.20
N ILE A 610 6.12 -14.05 8.08
CA ILE A 610 6.70 -14.15 9.44
C ILE A 610 6.08 -15.34 10.20
N TRP A 611 4.76 -15.53 10.09
CA TRP A 611 4.10 -16.69 10.70
C TRP A 611 4.51 -18.02 10.04
N ILE A 612 4.84 -18.06 8.75
CA ILE A 612 5.47 -19.26 8.15
C ILE A 612 6.74 -19.63 8.92
N GLY A 613 7.59 -18.64 9.23
CA GLY A 613 8.77 -18.85 10.09
C GLY A 613 8.41 -19.40 11.48
N PHE A 614 7.38 -18.86 12.14
CA PHE A 614 6.87 -19.44 13.39
C PHE A 614 6.34 -20.86 13.23
N GLY A 615 5.75 -21.20 12.08
CA GLY A 615 5.24 -22.52 11.75
C GLY A 615 6.37 -23.55 11.68
N VAL A 616 7.48 -23.21 11.06
CA VAL A 616 8.68 -24.07 11.03
C VAL A 616 9.22 -24.30 12.44
N TYR A 617 9.28 -23.27 13.27
CA TYR A 617 9.72 -23.42 14.66
C TYR A 617 8.75 -24.28 15.47
N ALA A 618 7.43 -24.13 15.24
CA ALA A 618 6.40 -24.95 15.86
C ALA A 618 6.52 -26.43 15.47
N LEU A 619 6.76 -26.73 14.19
CA LEU A 619 7.03 -28.09 13.71
C LEU A 619 8.26 -28.68 14.40
N PHE A 620 9.33 -27.90 14.57
CA PHE A 620 10.49 -28.36 15.33
C PHE A 620 10.13 -28.70 16.78
N GLU A 621 9.35 -27.84 17.46
CA GLU A 621 8.91 -28.09 18.83
C GLU A 621 8.02 -29.34 18.95
N ILE A 622 7.29 -29.71 17.90
CA ILE A 622 6.50 -30.96 17.86
C ILE A 622 7.40 -32.16 17.57
N VAL A 623 8.23 -32.08 16.53
CA VAL A 623 9.03 -33.22 16.01
C VAL A 623 10.17 -33.61 16.95
N LYS A 624 10.74 -32.66 17.71
CA LYS A 624 11.84 -32.93 18.66
C LYS A 624 11.46 -33.95 19.75
N ASP A 625 10.17 -34.17 20.01
CA ASP A 625 9.69 -35.13 21.00
C ASP A 625 9.63 -36.55 20.41
N PHE A 626 9.68 -36.68 19.08
CA PHE A 626 9.66 -37.96 18.34
C PHE A 626 11.04 -38.34 17.78
N LEU A 627 11.91 -37.36 17.51
CA LEU A 627 13.25 -37.55 16.93
C LEU A 627 14.32 -36.90 17.81
N LEU A 628 15.55 -37.41 17.74
CA LEU A 628 16.69 -36.75 18.38
C LEU A 628 16.83 -35.31 17.86
N PRO A 629 17.01 -34.28 18.73
CA PRO A 629 17.01 -32.87 18.31
C PRO A 629 18.01 -32.53 17.19
N LYS A 630 19.16 -33.24 17.12
CA LYS A 630 20.16 -33.05 16.07
C LYS A 630 19.69 -33.51 14.68
N ILE A 631 18.68 -34.38 14.63
CA ILE A 631 18.05 -34.89 13.41
C ILE A 631 16.76 -34.12 13.14
N ALA A 632 15.98 -33.82 14.19
CA ALA A 632 14.73 -33.08 14.09
C ALA A 632 14.90 -31.71 13.39
N VAL A 633 15.95 -30.94 13.74
CA VAL A 633 16.15 -29.61 13.14
C VAL A 633 16.42 -29.68 11.64
N PRO A 634 17.43 -30.43 11.13
CA PRO A 634 17.64 -30.54 9.69
C PRO A 634 16.42 -31.07 8.93
N VAL A 635 15.73 -32.09 9.46
CA VAL A 635 14.55 -32.67 8.81
C VAL A 635 13.45 -31.64 8.65
N VAL A 636 13.10 -30.92 9.73
CA VAL A 636 12.04 -29.90 9.70
C VAL A 636 12.42 -28.75 8.77
N VAL A 637 13.66 -28.25 8.85
CA VAL A 637 14.09 -27.14 7.99
C VAL A 637 14.09 -27.53 6.52
N VAL A 638 14.62 -28.71 6.16
CA VAL A 638 14.63 -29.19 4.76
C VAL A 638 13.22 -29.44 4.25
N ALA A 639 12.37 -30.10 5.03
CA ALA A 639 10.98 -30.34 4.64
C ALA A 639 10.23 -29.03 4.41
N SER A 640 10.39 -28.05 5.31
CA SER A 640 9.75 -26.74 5.16
C SER A 640 10.35 -25.88 4.04
N LEU A 641 11.65 -26.03 3.72
CA LEU A 641 12.26 -25.41 2.54
C LEU A 641 11.61 -25.93 1.25
N LEU A 642 11.39 -27.24 1.15
CA LEU A 642 10.73 -27.86 0.01
C LEU A 642 9.26 -27.45 -0.09
N ALA A 643 8.55 -27.44 1.05
CA ALA A 643 7.11 -27.19 1.11
C ALA A 643 6.69 -25.72 0.87
N ALA A 644 7.59 -24.76 1.06
CA ALA A 644 7.26 -23.35 0.86
C ALA A 644 8.26 -22.63 -0.07
N PRO A 645 9.49 -22.24 0.33
CA PRO A 645 10.38 -21.48 -0.55
C PRO A 645 10.67 -22.13 -1.91
N VAL A 646 11.00 -23.43 -1.95
CA VAL A 646 11.36 -24.12 -3.20
C VAL A 646 10.13 -24.29 -4.10
N LEU A 647 8.99 -24.69 -3.53
CA LEU A 647 7.72 -24.81 -4.25
C LEU A 647 7.28 -23.47 -4.84
N LEU A 648 7.28 -22.40 -4.04
CA LEU A 648 6.95 -21.05 -4.50
C LEU A 648 7.92 -20.60 -5.59
N ALA A 649 9.22 -20.85 -5.42
CA ALA A 649 10.22 -20.51 -6.44
C ALA A 649 10.06 -21.31 -7.72
N SER A 650 9.69 -22.59 -7.65
CA SER A 650 9.56 -23.45 -8.85
C SER A 650 8.31 -23.14 -9.65
N GLU A 651 7.19 -22.89 -8.97
CA GLU A 651 5.92 -22.56 -9.62
C GLU A 651 5.96 -21.14 -10.20
N ASN A 652 6.55 -20.17 -9.48
CA ASN A 652 6.52 -18.77 -9.92
C ASN A 652 7.72 -18.34 -10.79
N TRP A 653 8.59 -19.25 -11.22
CA TRP A 653 9.82 -18.82 -11.90
C TRP A 653 9.53 -18.28 -13.31
N ASP A 654 8.73 -19.00 -14.10
CA ASP A 654 8.59 -18.75 -15.54
C ASP A 654 7.59 -17.63 -15.88
N ASP A 655 6.67 -17.29 -14.97
CA ASP A 655 5.78 -16.13 -15.06
C ASP A 655 6.40 -14.84 -14.47
N HIS A 656 7.31 -14.96 -13.50
CA HIS A 656 8.06 -13.82 -12.93
C HIS A 656 9.39 -13.54 -13.62
N ASP A 657 9.90 -14.42 -14.48
CA ASP A 657 11.05 -14.11 -15.33
C ASP A 657 10.68 -13.07 -16.40
N ARG A 658 11.11 -11.84 -16.16
CA ARG A 658 10.92 -10.69 -17.06
C ARG A 658 12.15 -10.36 -17.90
N SER A 659 13.22 -11.16 -17.83
CA SER A 659 14.49 -10.89 -18.53
C SER A 659 14.34 -10.82 -20.06
N GLY A 660 13.29 -11.43 -20.60
CA GLY A 660 12.92 -11.42 -22.01
C GLY A 660 11.85 -10.40 -22.42
N ARG A 661 11.40 -9.50 -21.53
CA ARG A 661 10.31 -8.56 -21.83
C ARG A 661 10.85 -7.28 -22.49
N TYR A 662 10.57 -7.14 -23.78
CA TYR A 662 10.95 -5.97 -24.59
C TYR A 662 9.74 -5.30 -25.27
N THR A 663 8.51 -5.73 -24.94
CA THR A 663 7.29 -5.32 -25.66
C THR A 663 7.04 -3.82 -25.59
N ALA A 664 7.21 -3.20 -24.42
CA ALA A 664 7.02 -1.76 -24.26
C ALA A 664 8.01 -0.96 -25.12
N LEU A 665 9.30 -1.36 -25.15
CA LEU A 665 10.30 -0.75 -26.00
C LEU A 665 9.99 -0.96 -27.49
N ALA A 666 9.61 -2.17 -27.89
CA ALA A 666 9.27 -2.49 -29.27
C ALA A 666 8.07 -1.66 -29.76
N MET A 667 7.03 -1.56 -28.93
CA MET A 667 5.85 -0.75 -29.23
C MET A 667 6.20 0.73 -29.35
N ALA A 668 6.99 1.28 -28.42
CA ALA A 668 7.43 2.67 -28.48
C ALA A 668 8.22 2.96 -29.76
N LYS A 669 9.16 2.07 -30.14
CA LYS A 669 9.90 2.19 -31.40
C LYS A 669 8.98 2.13 -32.62
N MET A 670 8.06 1.18 -32.68
CA MET A 670 7.12 1.08 -33.79
C MET A 670 6.26 2.34 -33.96
N TYR A 671 5.81 2.95 -32.85
CA TYR A 671 5.10 4.22 -32.89
C TYR A 671 5.99 5.34 -33.42
N LEU A 672 7.19 5.51 -32.86
CA LEU A 672 8.09 6.61 -33.22
C LEU A 672 8.69 6.48 -34.62
N ASP A 673 9.06 5.27 -35.05
CA ASP A 673 9.64 5.01 -36.37
C ASP A 673 8.61 5.21 -37.51
N SER A 674 7.31 5.21 -37.19
CA SER A 674 6.23 5.47 -38.16
C SER A 674 6.03 6.95 -38.46
N LEU A 675 6.68 7.83 -37.71
CA LEU A 675 6.52 9.27 -37.81
C LEU A 675 7.54 9.88 -38.76
N ASP A 676 7.12 10.94 -39.45
CA ASP A 676 8.06 11.78 -40.20
C ASP A 676 9.03 12.50 -39.25
N GLU A 677 10.18 12.89 -39.78
CA GLU A 677 11.13 13.75 -39.06
C GLU A 677 10.40 15.02 -38.59
N ASP A 678 10.59 15.39 -37.31
CA ASP A 678 9.93 16.51 -36.63
C ASP A 678 8.39 16.44 -36.50
N ALA A 679 7.80 15.24 -36.61
CA ALA A 679 6.37 15.06 -36.34
C ALA A 679 5.99 15.45 -34.89
N ILE A 680 4.84 16.09 -34.75
CA ILE A 680 4.25 16.44 -33.45
C ILE A 680 3.29 15.32 -33.03
N LEU A 681 3.55 14.70 -31.87
CA LEU A 681 2.75 13.63 -31.26
C LEU A 681 1.74 14.15 -30.24
#